data_AF-A0A518K4M5-F1
#
_entry.id   AF-A0A518K4M5-F1
#
_cell.length_a   1.000
_cell.length_b   1.000
_cell.length_c   1.000
_cell.angle_alpha   90.00
_cell.angle_beta   90.00
_cell.angle_gamma   90.00
#
_symmetry.space_group_name_H-M   'P 1'
#
loop_
_entity.id
_entity.type
_entity.pdbx_description
1 polymer ?
#
loop_
_entity_poly.entity_id
_entity_poly.type
_entity_poly.pdbx_seq_one_letter_code
_entity_poly.pdbx_strand_id
1 'polypeptide(L)'
;MRTVALATLLLCPLAADAQETFIFVGPAGAPAWTNPSNWSGGSGSFSAWPGEAPQPGTRDSATITGSWATANTMDLGATSVALDVLRMGSSSVGETVIAGSGGATLTANRIEPAGGVFSSNRLTVDLLLDGSLELTNATSSLVLDGDLINGSPDAFQRTVTNNTDRTLSINGPVLLSDTPGAPGDLRFVNGGVSQVVLNGSISDGAAPGGRVIFARGDFDHVAPNTNTGVTQLGDNDPNVGSTHTIHTDTSLGLGRIVISGGNELKVIRSADGKGTRNLANEIQIARDVVFSGSNAIVLDGTVFQSNGRSVINQMSASTTLTFNGPIYASSTTDVREWTFDGVGRTVVNGVIDDSLTAPQLTGASVAKRGAGRTIFTNPAVAAYSGATRVIDGVLQIGAGGDAVGLNGDVVNGSATLEVNHSGSLDFDTLVAGSLTFRHTGPGVTTLSRNNTSTGPYVVTSGTLLVSGSAGAVTVSLAELGGTGSVGAVTAQNLGVIAPGLGGIGSLSAASLSLQRGGRLEIEIGSSSHDLLSVAGDVSLDGQLSLALAAFPADPLAELTVLTAGALSGSFSNIASGARLATVDGLGSYVVTVDTAAGELRLSDFESAVLPGDFNDDGSVDAADYTVWRDNFGQPVGMLPNDVDGVLEGGVVGSAQYDRWAANYGATAAVPASAIPEPAAAALAALAAVCVAHRPRAVECTI
;
A
#
# COMPACT_ATOMS: atom_id res chain seq x y z
N MET A 1 -75.05 40.73 -18.64
CA MET A 1 -76.01 40.09 -19.57
C MET A 1 -75.44 38.73 -19.93
N ARG A 2 -75.93 37.65 -19.30
CA ARG A 2 -76.88 36.67 -19.88
C ARG A 2 -76.17 35.74 -20.90
N THR A 3 -76.08 34.40 -20.81
CA THR A 3 -76.67 33.34 -19.95
C THR A 3 -76.00 31.98 -20.30
N VAL A 4 -75.48 31.22 -19.31
CA VAL A 4 -75.64 29.76 -18.95
C VAL A 4 -75.74 28.69 -20.09
N ALA A 5 -75.13 27.48 -20.09
CA ALA A 5 -74.97 26.38 -19.10
C ALA A 5 -73.68 25.56 -19.40
N LEU A 6 -72.89 24.94 -18.49
CA LEU A 6 -73.04 23.98 -17.37
C LEU A 6 -73.27 22.49 -17.74
N ALA A 7 -72.29 21.65 -17.34
CA ALA A 7 -72.23 20.18 -17.16
C ALA A 7 -72.22 19.30 -18.44
N THR A 8 -71.32 18.32 -18.60
CA THR A 8 -71.07 17.20 -17.67
C THR A 8 -69.71 16.53 -17.94
N LEU A 9 -68.98 16.23 -16.88
CA LEU A 9 -67.78 15.40 -16.83
C LEU A 9 -68.19 13.93 -17.03
N LEU A 10 -67.71 13.24 -18.07
CA LEU A 10 -67.65 11.77 -18.10
C LEU A 10 -66.33 11.34 -18.75
N LEU A 11 -65.63 10.47 -18.04
CA LEU A 11 -64.36 9.84 -18.38
C LEU A 11 -64.43 9.11 -19.73
N CYS A 12 -63.45 9.36 -20.60
CA CYS A 12 -62.84 8.40 -21.52
C CYS A 12 -61.46 8.95 -21.95
N PRO A 13 -60.48 8.08 -22.25
CA PRO A 13 -59.06 8.40 -22.15
C PRO A 13 -58.60 9.33 -23.28
N LEU A 14 -57.51 10.07 -22.99
CA LEU A 14 -56.70 10.74 -23.99
C LEU A 14 -56.52 9.82 -25.20
N ALA A 15 -56.89 10.33 -26.37
CA ALA A 15 -56.66 9.71 -27.64
C ALA A 15 -55.19 9.29 -27.72
N ALA A 16 -54.98 8.00 -27.97
CA ALA A 16 -53.69 7.47 -28.39
C ALA A 16 -53.24 8.27 -29.62
N ASP A 17 -52.02 8.79 -29.58
CA ASP A 17 -51.32 9.19 -30.79
C ASP A 17 -51.39 7.99 -31.74
N ALA A 18 -52.02 8.22 -32.89
CA ALA A 18 -52.12 7.22 -33.95
C ALA A 18 -50.71 6.98 -34.49
N GLN A 19 -49.99 6.04 -33.89
CA GLN A 19 -48.79 5.44 -34.50
C GLN A 19 -49.25 4.73 -35.78
N GLU A 20 -48.87 5.24 -36.94
CA GLU A 20 -48.90 4.44 -38.18
C GLU A 20 -47.90 3.29 -38.00
N THR A 21 -48.39 2.20 -37.41
CA THR A 21 -47.68 0.93 -37.34
C THR A 21 -47.87 0.27 -38.70
N PHE A 22 -46.85 0.29 -39.55
CA PHE A 22 -46.89 -0.50 -40.79
C PHE A 22 -46.76 -1.99 -40.42
N ILE A 23 -47.90 -2.68 -40.43
CA ILE A 23 -48.01 -4.13 -40.19
C ILE A 23 -47.95 -4.83 -41.54
N PHE A 24 -46.98 -5.73 -41.69
CA PHE A 24 -46.70 -6.43 -42.94
C PHE A 24 -47.54 -7.72 -43.08
N VAL A 25 -48.37 -7.83 -44.12
CA VAL A 25 -49.12 -9.06 -44.48
C VAL A 25 -49.07 -9.31 -45.99
N GLY A 26 -48.68 -10.51 -46.43
CA GLY A 26 -48.72 -10.96 -47.84
C GLY A 26 -49.68 -12.15 -48.04
N PRO A 27 -50.32 -12.29 -49.22
CA PRO A 27 -49.67 -13.03 -50.31
C PRO A 27 -49.76 -12.44 -51.74
N ALA A 28 -48.73 -12.79 -52.51
CA ALA A 28 -48.54 -12.94 -53.98
C ALA A 28 -49.03 -11.87 -54.97
N GLY A 29 -48.07 -11.13 -55.58
CA GLY A 29 -48.31 -10.47 -56.88
C GLY A 29 -47.51 -9.21 -57.26
N ALA A 30 -46.20 -9.12 -57.00
CA ALA A 30 -45.23 -8.16 -57.57
C ALA A 30 -45.35 -6.65 -57.16
N PRO A 31 -44.38 -5.76 -57.48
CA PRO A 31 -42.92 -5.76 -57.18
C PRO A 31 -42.40 -4.43 -56.56
N ALA A 32 -41.46 -4.47 -55.60
CA ALA A 32 -40.41 -3.44 -55.30
C ALA A 32 -39.39 -4.01 -54.27
N TRP A 33 -38.08 -3.75 -54.47
CA TRP A 33 -36.88 -4.44 -53.89
C TRP A 33 -36.62 -5.87 -54.42
N THR A 34 -36.61 -6.02 -55.74
CA THR A 34 -36.76 -7.29 -56.47
C THR A 34 -35.47 -8.01 -56.90
N ASN A 35 -34.57 -8.36 -55.97
CA ASN A 35 -33.76 -9.55 -56.21
C ASN A 35 -34.11 -10.64 -55.18
N PRO A 36 -34.80 -11.72 -55.58
CA PRO A 36 -35.06 -12.88 -54.72
C PRO A 36 -33.79 -13.49 -54.12
N SER A 37 -32.60 -13.21 -54.67
CA SER A 37 -31.33 -13.68 -54.12
C SER A 37 -30.88 -12.95 -52.84
N ASN A 38 -31.50 -11.82 -52.47
CA ASN A 38 -31.11 -11.05 -51.28
C ASN A 38 -31.78 -11.56 -49.98
N TRP A 39 -32.57 -12.63 -50.06
CA TRP A 39 -33.42 -13.10 -48.96
C TRP A 39 -33.31 -14.62 -48.84
N SER A 40 -32.59 -15.11 -47.83
CA SER A 40 -32.43 -16.56 -47.59
C SER A 40 -33.18 -16.98 -46.31
N GLY A 41 -34.19 -17.84 -46.47
CA GLY A 41 -34.71 -18.70 -45.41
C GLY A 41 -36.03 -18.30 -44.73
N GLY A 42 -37.01 -19.21 -44.82
CA GLY A 42 -38.11 -19.37 -43.84
C GLY A 42 -39.45 -18.72 -44.19
N SER A 43 -40.54 -19.49 -44.01
CA SER A 43 -41.93 -19.08 -44.25
C SER A 43 -42.46 -18.15 -43.14
N GLY A 44 -42.47 -16.86 -43.42
CA GLY A 44 -43.23 -15.82 -42.70
C GLY A 44 -43.89 -14.88 -43.70
N SER A 45 -44.97 -14.20 -43.32
CA SER A 45 -45.63 -13.20 -44.16
C SER A 45 -44.84 -11.88 -44.15
N PHE A 46 -44.44 -11.38 -45.31
CA PHE A 46 -43.78 -10.08 -45.51
C PHE A 46 -44.52 -9.29 -46.61
N SER A 47 -44.70 -7.97 -46.46
CA SER A 47 -45.33 -7.12 -47.47
C SER A 47 -44.35 -6.09 -48.05
N ALA A 48 -44.54 -5.77 -49.33
CA ALA A 48 -43.72 -4.81 -50.07
C ALA A 48 -44.13 -3.34 -49.78
N TRP A 49 -43.23 -2.42 -50.12
CA TRP A 49 -43.38 -0.96 -50.03
C TRP A 49 -44.47 -0.45 -51.00
N PRO A 50 -45.54 0.23 -50.54
CA PRO A 50 -46.50 0.88 -51.43
C PRO A 50 -46.43 2.41 -51.31
N GLY A 51 -46.05 3.11 -52.37
CA GLY A 51 -46.23 4.56 -52.48
C GLY A 51 -45.10 5.42 -51.89
N GLU A 52 -45.20 6.74 -52.14
CA GLU A 52 -44.11 7.73 -52.15
C GLU A 52 -43.07 7.58 -51.03
N ALA A 53 -41.81 7.76 -51.42
CA ALA A 53 -40.67 7.84 -50.51
C ALA A 53 -40.97 8.78 -49.31
N PRO A 54 -40.38 8.52 -48.13
CA PRO A 54 -40.47 9.40 -46.97
C PRO A 54 -40.37 10.86 -47.39
N GLN A 55 -41.35 11.68 -46.97
CA GLN A 55 -41.29 13.11 -47.22
C GLN A 55 -40.00 13.67 -46.59
N PRO A 56 -39.27 14.58 -47.25
CA PRO A 56 -38.06 15.16 -46.70
C PRO A 56 -38.32 15.74 -45.30
N GLY A 57 -37.74 15.13 -44.26
CA GLY A 57 -37.86 15.56 -42.87
C GLY A 57 -38.76 14.72 -41.95
N THR A 58 -39.41 13.65 -42.43
CA THR A 58 -40.17 12.71 -41.57
C THR A 58 -39.44 11.39 -41.38
N ARG A 59 -39.38 10.91 -40.14
CA ARG A 59 -38.90 9.56 -39.78
C ARG A 59 -40.07 8.67 -39.42
N ASP A 60 -40.07 7.45 -39.95
CA ASP A 60 -41.15 6.49 -39.73
C ASP A 60 -40.68 5.26 -38.93
N SER A 61 -41.65 4.46 -38.47
CA SER A 61 -41.39 3.22 -37.73
C SER A 61 -41.34 1.99 -38.66
N ALA A 62 -40.36 1.11 -38.48
CA ALA A 62 -40.26 -0.18 -39.15
C ALA A 62 -40.37 -1.34 -38.16
N THR A 63 -41.00 -2.45 -38.57
CA THR A 63 -41.15 -3.67 -37.77
C THR A 63 -40.79 -4.90 -38.59
N ILE A 64 -39.78 -5.66 -38.14
CA ILE A 64 -39.24 -6.86 -38.79
C ILE A 64 -39.29 -8.01 -37.79
N THR A 65 -40.45 -8.65 -37.65
CA THR A 65 -40.63 -9.75 -36.70
C THR A 65 -41.14 -11.02 -37.39
N GLY A 66 -40.62 -12.19 -37.02
CA GLY A 66 -41.04 -13.46 -37.62
C GLY A 66 -40.88 -14.67 -36.70
N SER A 67 -41.15 -15.87 -37.23
CA SER A 67 -40.93 -17.16 -36.55
C SER A 67 -39.91 -17.97 -37.37
N TRP A 68 -38.65 -17.60 -37.25
CA TRP A 68 -37.59 -18.13 -38.11
C TRP A 68 -36.93 -19.37 -37.49
N ALA A 69 -36.85 -20.47 -38.25
CA ALA A 69 -36.13 -21.66 -37.82
C ALA A 69 -34.60 -21.55 -38.01
N THR A 70 -34.16 -20.60 -38.83
CA THR A 70 -32.76 -20.29 -39.15
C THR A 70 -32.55 -18.77 -39.18
N ALA A 71 -31.31 -18.30 -39.29
CA ALA A 71 -31.03 -16.88 -39.48
C ALA A 71 -31.75 -16.32 -40.71
N ASN A 72 -32.27 -15.10 -40.59
CA ASN A 72 -32.85 -14.32 -41.67
C ASN A 72 -32.13 -12.97 -41.77
N THR A 73 -31.80 -12.57 -43.00
CA THR A 73 -31.10 -11.32 -43.28
C THR A 73 -31.93 -10.40 -44.16
N MET A 74 -32.10 -9.15 -43.72
CA MET A 74 -32.56 -8.02 -44.54
C MET A 74 -31.35 -7.22 -45.01
N ASP A 75 -31.09 -7.19 -46.32
CA ASP A 75 -29.97 -6.45 -46.92
C ASP A 75 -30.44 -5.09 -47.46
N LEU A 76 -29.89 -4.00 -46.92
CA LEU A 76 -30.15 -2.62 -47.33
C LEU A 76 -29.39 -2.20 -48.60
N GLY A 77 -28.51 -3.06 -49.13
CA GLY A 77 -27.62 -2.69 -50.23
C GLY A 77 -26.69 -1.54 -49.83
N ALA A 78 -26.47 -0.57 -50.71
CA ALA A 78 -25.70 0.65 -50.43
C ALA A 78 -26.57 1.83 -49.94
N THR A 79 -27.76 1.55 -49.43
CA THR A 79 -28.76 2.57 -49.11
C THR A 79 -28.66 2.97 -47.65
N SER A 80 -28.59 4.28 -47.40
CA SER A 80 -28.78 4.82 -46.04
C SER A 80 -30.26 4.91 -45.69
N VAL A 81 -30.64 4.44 -44.50
CA VAL A 81 -32.04 4.39 -44.03
C VAL A 81 -32.17 5.13 -42.69
N ALA A 82 -33.14 6.05 -42.60
CA ALA A 82 -33.46 6.76 -41.37
C ALA A 82 -34.86 6.37 -40.86
N LEU A 83 -34.93 5.97 -39.59
CA LEU A 83 -36.13 5.51 -38.90
C LEU A 83 -36.33 6.27 -37.60
N ASP A 84 -37.58 6.31 -37.13
CA ASP A 84 -37.91 6.71 -35.78
C ASP A 84 -37.77 5.50 -34.85
N VAL A 85 -38.52 4.43 -35.13
CA VAL A 85 -38.51 3.19 -34.35
C VAL A 85 -38.20 1.99 -35.25
N LEU A 86 -37.28 1.15 -34.83
CA LEU A 86 -36.99 -0.14 -35.46
C LEU A 86 -37.30 -1.28 -34.50
N ARG A 87 -38.35 -2.04 -34.78
CA ARG A 87 -38.66 -3.29 -34.08
C ARG A 87 -38.10 -4.44 -34.88
N MET A 88 -37.37 -5.35 -34.25
CA MET A 88 -36.80 -6.52 -34.94
C MET A 88 -36.80 -7.75 -34.05
N GLY A 89 -37.03 -8.95 -34.60
CA GLY A 89 -36.99 -10.15 -33.78
C GLY A 89 -37.50 -11.45 -34.38
N SER A 90 -37.16 -12.55 -33.72
CA SER A 90 -37.67 -13.89 -34.02
C SER A 90 -38.34 -14.50 -32.81
N SER A 91 -39.57 -14.99 -32.94
CA SER A 91 -40.25 -15.77 -31.90
C SER A 91 -39.72 -17.22 -31.77
N SER A 92 -38.81 -17.63 -32.66
CA SER A 92 -38.18 -18.96 -32.71
C SER A 92 -36.67 -18.86 -32.41
N VAL A 93 -35.85 -19.84 -32.82
CA VAL A 93 -34.39 -19.87 -32.59
C VAL A 93 -33.57 -19.09 -33.63
N GLY A 94 -34.17 -18.71 -34.76
CA GLY A 94 -33.46 -18.02 -35.84
C GLY A 94 -33.06 -16.59 -35.50
N GLU A 95 -31.91 -16.15 -36.01
CA GLU A 95 -31.40 -14.79 -35.90
C GLU A 95 -32.13 -13.82 -36.85
N THR A 96 -32.30 -12.56 -36.44
CA THR A 96 -32.71 -11.46 -37.34
C THR A 96 -31.52 -10.53 -37.58
N VAL A 97 -31.05 -10.46 -38.84
CA VAL A 97 -29.91 -9.66 -39.27
C VAL A 97 -30.37 -8.51 -40.17
N ILE A 98 -29.93 -7.28 -39.90
CA ILE A 98 -29.94 -6.20 -40.90
C ILE A 98 -28.52 -6.01 -41.42
N ALA A 99 -28.35 -6.20 -42.72
CA ALA A 99 -27.09 -6.11 -43.44
C ALA A 99 -27.12 -5.01 -44.49
N GLY A 100 -25.96 -4.68 -45.04
CA GLY A 100 -25.78 -3.69 -46.09
C GLY A 100 -24.37 -3.82 -46.67
N SER A 101 -24.15 -3.24 -47.85
CA SER A 101 -22.88 -3.21 -48.55
C SER A 101 -22.44 -1.77 -48.81
N GLY A 102 -21.13 -1.51 -48.90
CA GLY A 102 -20.62 -0.22 -49.41
C GLY A 102 -20.89 1.01 -48.55
N GLY A 103 -20.90 0.90 -47.21
CA GLY A 103 -21.07 2.04 -46.30
C GLY A 103 -22.53 2.44 -46.06
N ALA A 104 -23.46 1.49 -46.21
CA ALA A 104 -24.86 1.70 -45.84
C ALA A 104 -24.99 2.05 -44.35
N THR A 105 -25.64 3.18 -44.08
CA THR A 105 -25.90 3.63 -42.72
C THR A 105 -27.35 3.42 -42.34
N LEU A 106 -27.58 2.97 -41.11
CA LEU A 106 -28.87 2.98 -40.46
C LEU A 106 -28.88 4.10 -39.43
N THR A 107 -29.99 4.81 -39.36
CA THR A 107 -30.23 5.84 -38.35
C THR A 107 -31.56 5.53 -37.67
N ALA A 108 -31.61 5.55 -36.34
CA ALA A 108 -32.81 5.25 -35.57
C ALA A 108 -32.85 6.06 -34.26
N ASN A 109 -34.04 6.51 -33.83
CA ASN A 109 -34.21 7.08 -32.49
C ASN A 109 -34.46 5.98 -31.45
N ARG A 110 -35.10 4.89 -31.85
CA ARG A 110 -35.43 3.77 -30.97
C ARG A 110 -35.24 2.43 -31.66
N ILE A 111 -34.66 1.45 -30.97
CA ILE A 111 -34.59 0.05 -31.42
C ILE A 111 -35.27 -0.82 -30.35
N GLU A 112 -36.15 -1.73 -30.78
CA GLU A 112 -36.86 -2.67 -29.91
C GLU A 112 -36.50 -4.10 -30.35
N PRO A 113 -35.40 -4.69 -29.82
CA PRO A 113 -35.02 -6.08 -30.09
C PRO A 113 -35.96 -7.06 -29.39
N ALA A 114 -36.90 -7.61 -30.15
CA ALA A 114 -37.83 -8.63 -29.73
C ALA A 114 -37.29 -10.04 -30.06
N GLY A 115 -37.94 -11.04 -29.49
CA GLY A 115 -37.72 -12.45 -29.83
C GLY A 115 -37.76 -13.42 -28.65
N GLY A 116 -37.73 -14.71 -28.98
CA GLY A 116 -37.69 -15.82 -28.04
C GLY A 116 -36.31 -15.96 -27.38
N VAL A 117 -36.24 -16.76 -26.31
CA VAL A 117 -35.06 -16.91 -25.43
C VAL A 117 -33.76 -17.26 -26.16
N PHE A 118 -33.85 -17.89 -27.33
CA PHE A 118 -32.69 -18.34 -28.13
C PHE A 118 -32.45 -17.54 -29.41
N SER A 119 -33.30 -16.54 -29.70
CA SER A 119 -33.11 -15.69 -30.88
C SER A 119 -32.03 -14.64 -30.63
N SER A 120 -31.28 -14.26 -31.67
CA SER A 120 -30.38 -13.10 -31.66
C SER A 120 -30.85 -12.02 -32.64
N ASN A 121 -30.51 -10.77 -32.35
CA ASN A 121 -30.71 -9.63 -33.24
C ASN A 121 -29.35 -9.02 -33.57
N ARG A 122 -29.08 -8.80 -34.86
CA ARG A 122 -27.77 -8.38 -35.35
C ARG A 122 -27.88 -7.27 -36.38
N LEU A 123 -27.05 -6.23 -36.24
CA LEU A 123 -26.88 -5.15 -37.20
C LEU A 123 -25.46 -5.24 -37.76
N THR A 124 -25.29 -5.54 -39.03
CA THR A 124 -23.97 -5.50 -39.68
C THR A 124 -23.78 -4.25 -40.54
N VAL A 125 -24.74 -3.33 -40.50
CA VAL A 125 -24.67 -1.99 -41.09
C VAL A 125 -24.13 -0.98 -40.08
N ASP A 126 -23.57 0.11 -40.57
CA ASP A 126 -23.11 1.20 -39.71
C ASP A 126 -24.31 1.92 -39.09
N LEU A 127 -24.28 2.18 -37.80
CA LEU A 127 -25.30 2.93 -37.08
C LEU A 127 -24.85 4.39 -36.95
N LEU A 128 -25.40 5.27 -37.78
CA LEU A 128 -25.14 6.70 -37.76
C LEU A 128 -26.12 7.41 -36.82
N LEU A 129 -25.58 7.96 -35.73
CA LEU A 129 -26.31 8.75 -34.75
C LEU A 129 -26.42 10.19 -35.23
N ASP A 130 -27.62 10.65 -35.54
CA ASP A 130 -28.00 12.05 -35.77
C ASP A 130 -28.99 12.56 -34.69
N GLY A 131 -29.18 11.75 -33.63
CA GLY A 131 -30.01 11.99 -32.45
C GLY A 131 -29.60 11.07 -31.30
N SER A 132 -30.41 11.01 -30.24
CA SER A 132 -30.23 9.99 -29.19
C SER A 132 -30.91 8.68 -29.61
N LEU A 133 -30.24 7.56 -29.33
CA LEU A 133 -30.72 6.21 -29.56
C LEU A 133 -31.18 5.58 -28.25
N GLU A 134 -32.38 5.04 -28.22
CA GLU A 134 -32.91 4.25 -27.10
C GLU A 134 -33.15 2.79 -27.51
N LEU A 135 -32.63 1.85 -26.75
CA LEU A 135 -33.06 0.46 -26.75
C LEU A 135 -34.07 0.28 -25.61
N THR A 136 -35.27 -0.20 -25.95
CA THR A 136 -36.35 -0.43 -24.99
C THR A 136 -37.17 -1.66 -25.34
N ASN A 137 -38.01 -2.11 -24.41
CA ASN A 137 -38.93 -3.24 -24.58
C ASN A 137 -38.26 -4.51 -25.14
N ALA A 138 -36.96 -4.71 -24.88
CA ALA A 138 -36.23 -5.80 -25.49
C ALA A 138 -36.49 -7.12 -24.77
N THR A 139 -36.80 -8.15 -25.54
CA THR A 139 -36.89 -9.54 -25.04
C THR A 139 -35.66 -10.37 -25.42
N SER A 140 -34.77 -9.85 -26.28
CA SER A 140 -33.48 -10.45 -26.64
C SER A 140 -32.36 -9.40 -26.70
N SER A 141 -31.10 -9.85 -26.71
CA SER A 141 -29.90 -9.01 -26.85
C SER A 141 -29.76 -8.44 -28.27
N LEU A 142 -29.05 -7.31 -28.39
CA LEU A 142 -28.68 -6.72 -29.67
C LEU A 142 -27.16 -6.77 -29.88
N VAL A 143 -26.75 -7.18 -31.07
CA VAL A 143 -25.35 -7.15 -31.51
C VAL A 143 -25.19 -6.17 -32.67
N LEU A 144 -24.27 -5.21 -32.56
CA LEU A 144 -23.89 -4.29 -33.62
C LEU A 144 -22.48 -4.62 -34.11
N ASP A 145 -22.33 -5.10 -35.34
CA ASP A 145 -21.03 -5.39 -35.97
C ASP A 145 -20.56 -4.32 -36.95
N GLY A 146 -21.47 -3.48 -37.45
CA GLY A 146 -21.09 -2.27 -38.17
C GLY A 146 -20.62 -1.18 -37.20
N ASP A 147 -20.10 -0.08 -37.75
CA ASP A 147 -19.57 1.02 -36.96
C ASP A 147 -20.70 1.74 -36.20
N LEU A 148 -20.45 2.15 -34.96
CA LEU A 148 -21.28 3.14 -34.27
C LEU A 148 -20.68 4.52 -34.48
N ILE A 149 -21.33 5.34 -35.29
CA ILE A 149 -20.80 6.63 -35.73
C ILE A 149 -21.59 7.75 -35.06
N ASN A 150 -20.93 8.58 -34.26
CA ASN A 150 -21.50 9.81 -33.74
C ASN A 150 -21.52 10.88 -34.85
N GLY A 151 -22.65 10.97 -35.55
CA GLY A 151 -22.82 11.81 -36.74
C GLY A 151 -22.83 13.31 -36.46
N SER A 152 -22.44 14.07 -37.48
CA SER A 152 -22.11 15.51 -37.51
C SER A 152 -22.49 16.32 -36.26
N PRO A 153 -21.51 16.88 -35.52
CA PRO A 153 -21.72 17.47 -34.21
C PRO A 153 -22.23 18.91 -34.36
N ASP A 154 -23.54 19.08 -34.26
CA ASP A 154 -24.15 20.34 -33.86
C ASP A 154 -23.94 20.59 -32.36
N ALA A 155 -22.70 20.49 -31.85
CA ALA A 155 -22.34 20.66 -30.42
C ALA A 155 -23.14 19.83 -29.39
N PHE A 156 -24.09 18.97 -29.81
CA PHE A 156 -24.94 18.21 -28.91
C PHE A 156 -24.30 16.87 -28.57
N GLN A 157 -24.34 16.57 -27.28
CA GLN A 157 -24.05 15.26 -26.74
C GLN A 157 -25.12 14.26 -27.20
N ARG A 158 -24.75 13.28 -28.03
CA ARG A 158 -25.66 12.18 -28.39
C ARG A 158 -25.61 11.09 -27.33
N THR A 159 -26.75 10.42 -27.11
CA THR A 159 -26.85 9.37 -26.08
C THR A 159 -27.31 8.05 -26.69
N VAL A 160 -26.60 6.96 -26.38
CA VAL A 160 -27.03 5.58 -26.58
C VAL A 160 -27.50 5.03 -25.25
N THR A 161 -28.79 4.74 -25.13
CA THR A 161 -29.42 4.27 -23.91
C THR A 161 -29.88 2.83 -24.06
N ASN A 162 -29.39 1.91 -23.24
CA ASN A 162 -29.93 0.57 -23.09
C ASN A 162 -30.87 0.51 -21.86
N ASN A 163 -32.16 0.72 -22.06
CA ASN A 163 -33.18 0.61 -20.99
C ASN A 163 -33.74 -0.82 -20.89
N THR A 164 -32.93 -1.82 -21.20
CA THR A 164 -33.36 -3.22 -21.27
C THR A 164 -32.53 -4.08 -20.33
N ASP A 165 -33.10 -5.17 -19.85
CA ASP A 165 -32.37 -6.18 -19.06
C ASP A 165 -31.54 -7.13 -19.94
N ARG A 166 -31.25 -6.73 -21.19
CA ARG A 166 -30.50 -7.52 -22.17
C ARG A 166 -29.18 -6.85 -22.52
N THR A 167 -28.23 -7.66 -22.98
CA THR A 167 -26.91 -7.18 -23.38
C THR A 167 -27.00 -6.41 -24.69
N LEU A 168 -26.33 -5.27 -24.74
CA LEU A 168 -25.96 -4.60 -25.99
C LEU A 168 -24.48 -4.87 -26.25
N SER A 169 -24.16 -5.57 -27.34
CA SER A 169 -22.78 -5.83 -27.75
C SER A 169 -22.43 -4.99 -28.98
N ILE A 170 -21.40 -4.15 -28.87
CA ILE A 170 -20.88 -3.34 -29.97
C ILE A 170 -19.53 -3.93 -30.39
N ASN A 171 -19.54 -4.66 -31.50
CA ASN A 171 -18.40 -5.32 -32.10
C ASN A 171 -17.69 -4.46 -33.14
N GLY A 172 -18.44 -3.60 -33.84
CA GLY A 172 -17.84 -2.62 -34.76
C GLY A 172 -17.19 -1.44 -34.03
N PRO A 173 -16.25 -0.73 -34.68
CA PRO A 173 -15.68 0.52 -34.20
C PRO A 173 -16.71 1.53 -33.69
N VAL A 174 -16.36 2.28 -32.65
CA VAL A 174 -17.10 3.45 -32.18
C VAL A 174 -16.32 4.70 -32.56
N LEU A 175 -16.91 5.55 -33.40
CA LEU A 175 -16.30 6.80 -33.87
C LEU A 175 -16.98 7.99 -33.16
N LEU A 176 -16.20 8.73 -32.36
CA LEU A 176 -16.72 9.88 -31.60
C LEU A 176 -17.06 11.08 -32.48
N SER A 177 -16.46 11.20 -33.67
CA SER A 177 -16.80 12.21 -34.66
C SER A 177 -16.54 11.71 -36.07
N ASP A 178 -17.44 11.99 -37.00
CA ASP A 178 -17.25 11.84 -38.45
C ASP A 178 -16.79 13.14 -39.13
N THR A 179 -16.73 14.25 -38.38
CA THR A 179 -16.56 15.59 -38.91
C THR A 179 -15.16 16.14 -38.56
N PRO A 180 -14.30 16.43 -39.56
CA PRO A 180 -12.98 16.98 -39.32
C PRO A 180 -13.01 18.30 -38.54
N GLY A 181 -12.16 18.42 -37.53
CA GLY A 181 -11.98 19.65 -36.75
C GLY A 181 -13.02 19.91 -35.65
N ALA A 182 -14.03 19.04 -35.48
CA ALA A 182 -15.03 19.14 -34.43
C ALA A 182 -15.03 17.86 -33.56
N PRO A 183 -14.46 17.90 -32.34
CA PRO A 183 -14.51 16.76 -31.43
C PRO A 183 -15.96 16.45 -31.04
N GLY A 184 -16.31 15.18 -30.95
CA GLY A 184 -17.67 14.76 -30.64
C GLY A 184 -17.82 14.15 -29.25
N ASP A 185 -19.02 14.33 -28.71
CA ASP A 185 -19.41 13.87 -27.38
C ASP A 185 -20.43 12.74 -27.50
N LEU A 186 -20.08 11.54 -27.00
CA LEU A 186 -20.95 10.38 -27.00
C LEU A 186 -21.19 9.87 -25.58
N ARG A 187 -22.46 9.75 -25.20
CA ARG A 187 -22.90 9.23 -23.90
C ARG A 187 -23.50 7.85 -24.04
N PHE A 188 -23.07 6.92 -23.20
CA PHE A 188 -23.70 5.63 -22.99
C PHE A 188 -24.43 5.61 -21.66
N VAL A 189 -25.64 5.07 -21.66
CA VAL A 189 -26.47 4.88 -20.48
C VAL A 189 -26.95 3.43 -20.47
N ASN A 190 -26.66 2.68 -19.42
CA ASN A 190 -27.22 1.34 -19.24
C ASN A 190 -28.20 1.38 -18.06
N GLY A 191 -29.50 1.38 -18.38
CA GLY A 191 -30.59 1.52 -17.42
C GLY A 191 -31.15 0.20 -16.91
N GLY A 192 -30.85 -0.92 -17.56
CA GLY A 192 -31.26 -2.26 -17.10
C GLY A 192 -30.20 -2.99 -16.29
N VAL A 193 -30.46 -4.26 -15.95
CA VAL A 193 -29.60 -5.08 -15.08
C VAL A 193 -28.44 -5.77 -15.82
N SER A 194 -28.50 -5.84 -17.15
CA SER A 194 -27.43 -6.43 -17.98
C SER A 194 -26.26 -5.46 -18.19
N GLN A 195 -25.29 -5.81 -19.05
CA GLN A 195 -24.15 -4.96 -19.39
C GLN A 195 -24.17 -4.46 -20.84
N VAL A 196 -23.44 -3.38 -21.10
CA VAL A 196 -23.02 -2.98 -22.46
C VAL A 196 -21.59 -3.48 -22.69
N VAL A 197 -21.37 -4.25 -23.76
CA VAL A 197 -20.06 -4.84 -24.10
C VAL A 197 -19.47 -4.12 -25.30
N LEU A 198 -18.25 -3.61 -25.15
CA LEU A 198 -17.52 -2.82 -26.14
C LEU A 198 -16.36 -3.67 -26.69
N ASN A 199 -16.69 -4.49 -27.68
CA ASN A 199 -15.74 -5.36 -28.38
C ASN A 199 -15.02 -4.65 -29.53
N GLY A 200 -15.60 -3.56 -30.07
CA GLY A 200 -14.97 -2.70 -31.06
C GLY A 200 -14.18 -1.56 -30.41
N SER A 201 -13.15 -1.06 -31.11
CA SER A 201 -12.33 0.04 -30.62
C SER A 201 -13.11 1.34 -30.58
N ILE A 202 -12.91 2.15 -29.54
CA ILE A 202 -13.40 3.54 -29.49
C ILE A 202 -12.29 4.46 -29.98
N SER A 203 -12.61 5.40 -30.87
CA SER A 203 -11.63 6.39 -31.36
C SER A 203 -12.24 7.77 -31.52
N ASP A 204 -11.39 8.78 -31.54
CA ASP A 204 -11.75 10.18 -31.86
C ASP A 204 -12.43 10.33 -33.23
N GLY A 205 -12.24 9.38 -34.16
CA GLY A 205 -12.69 9.48 -35.52
C GLY A 205 -11.98 10.61 -36.27
N ALA A 206 -12.73 11.55 -36.84
CA ALA A 206 -12.22 12.62 -37.68
C ALA A 206 -11.60 13.81 -36.93
N ALA A 207 -11.79 13.92 -35.61
CA ALA A 207 -11.31 15.05 -34.83
C ALA A 207 -10.84 14.64 -33.42
N PRO A 208 -9.57 14.92 -33.04
CA PRO A 208 -9.04 14.54 -31.74
C PRO A 208 -9.70 15.33 -30.59
N GLY A 209 -9.68 14.74 -29.40
CA GLY A 209 -10.14 15.40 -28.17
C GLY A 209 -11.61 15.18 -27.85
N GLY A 210 -12.23 14.13 -28.42
CA GLY A 210 -13.62 13.77 -28.14
C GLY A 210 -13.87 13.37 -26.69
N ARG A 211 -15.15 13.36 -26.29
CA ARG A 211 -15.55 12.94 -24.95
C ARG A 211 -16.48 11.74 -25.03
N VAL A 212 -16.09 10.64 -24.41
CA VAL A 212 -16.95 9.47 -24.21
C VAL A 212 -17.39 9.39 -22.75
N ILE A 213 -18.69 9.23 -22.50
CA ILE A 213 -19.28 9.25 -21.15
C ILE A 213 -20.03 7.95 -20.92
N PHE A 214 -19.59 7.17 -19.94
CA PHE A 214 -20.28 5.96 -19.52
C PHE A 214 -21.03 6.24 -18.23
N ALA A 215 -22.30 6.62 -18.36
CA ALA A 215 -22.96 7.39 -17.31
C ALA A 215 -23.51 6.60 -16.13
N ARG A 216 -24.07 5.41 -16.38
CA ARG A 216 -24.67 4.54 -15.37
C ARG A 216 -24.78 3.11 -15.87
N GLY A 217 -24.72 2.15 -14.93
CA GLY A 217 -24.84 0.72 -15.18
C GLY A 217 -23.50 0.05 -15.51
N ASP A 218 -23.58 -1.22 -15.94
CA ASP A 218 -22.39 -2.05 -16.15
C ASP A 218 -21.86 -1.94 -17.59
N PHE A 219 -20.54 -1.73 -17.71
CA PHE A 219 -19.81 -1.61 -18.97
C PHE A 219 -18.60 -2.54 -19.00
N ASP A 220 -18.46 -3.29 -20.09
CA ASP A 220 -17.34 -4.20 -20.34
C ASP A 220 -16.49 -3.69 -21.51
N HIS A 221 -15.29 -3.18 -21.21
CA HIS A 221 -14.37 -2.49 -22.13
C HIS A 221 -13.35 -3.47 -22.68
N VAL A 222 -13.78 -4.32 -23.61
CA VAL A 222 -12.99 -5.44 -24.14
C VAL A 222 -11.89 -4.94 -25.08
N ALA A 223 -12.21 -4.02 -25.99
CA ALA A 223 -11.26 -3.48 -26.96
C ALA A 223 -10.55 -2.20 -26.49
N PRO A 224 -9.41 -1.84 -27.12
CA PRO A 224 -8.72 -0.58 -26.87
C PRO A 224 -9.60 0.63 -27.16
N ASN A 225 -9.50 1.65 -26.30
CA ASN A 225 -10.01 2.98 -26.57
C ASN A 225 -8.82 3.90 -26.87
N THR A 226 -8.79 4.47 -28.07
CA THR A 226 -7.74 5.36 -28.55
C THR A 226 -8.12 6.84 -28.48
N ASN A 227 -9.28 7.16 -27.88
CA ASN A 227 -9.70 8.54 -27.61
C ASN A 227 -8.60 9.31 -26.86
N THR A 228 -8.17 10.43 -27.43
CA THR A 228 -7.16 11.33 -26.86
C THR A 228 -7.75 12.40 -25.95
N GLY A 229 -9.08 12.58 -25.95
CA GLY A 229 -9.79 13.55 -25.14
C GLY A 229 -10.12 13.05 -23.74
N VAL A 230 -11.42 12.92 -23.43
CA VAL A 230 -11.89 12.56 -22.08
C VAL A 230 -12.71 11.28 -22.10
N THR A 231 -12.37 10.35 -21.22
CA THR A 231 -13.25 9.24 -20.85
C THR A 231 -13.83 9.53 -19.48
N GLN A 232 -15.14 9.71 -19.42
CA GLN A 232 -15.85 9.95 -18.17
C GLN A 232 -16.56 8.67 -17.72
N LEU A 233 -16.27 8.25 -16.49
CA LEU A 233 -16.92 7.15 -15.79
C LEU A 233 -17.95 7.75 -14.83
N GLY A 234 -19.20 7.34 -14.99
CA GLY A 234 -20.38 7.84 -14.28
C GLY A 234 -20.79 9.27 -14.62
N ASP A 235 -21.95 9.67 -14.10
CA ASP A 235 -22.47 11.03 -14.19
C ASP A 235 -22.37 11.79 -12.86
N ASN A 236 -22.91 13.00 -12.77
CA ASN A 236 -22.81 13.79 -11.56
C ASN A 236 -23.81 13.38 -10.45
N ASP A 237 -24.60 12.32 -10.64
CA ASP A 237 -25.56 11.83 -9.64
C ASP A 237 -24.84 10.96 -8.59
N PRO A 238 -24.84 11.35 -7.31
CA PRO A 238 -24.21 10.55 -6.25
C PRO A 238 -24.96 9.25 -5.93
N ASN A 239 -26.21 9.08 -6.39
CA ASN A 239 -27.05 7.92 -6.06
C ASN A 239 -26.98 6.82 -7.13
N VAL A 240 -26.24 7.06 -8.21
CA VAL A 240 -26.14 6.15 -9.35
C VAL A 240 -24.68 5.77 -9.53
N GLY A 241 -24.43 4.46 -9.56
CA GLY A 241 -23.10 3.90 -9.78
C GLY A 241 -23.00 3.20 -11.13
N SER A 242 -21.77 3.08 -11.60
CA SER A 242 -21.40 2.29 -12.77
C SER A 242 -20.33 1.29 -12.39
N THR A 243 -20.36 0.10 -13.00
CA THR A 243 -19.26 -0.87 -12.94
C THR A 243 -18.54 -0.86 -14.27
N HIS A 244 -17.23 -0.67 -14.25
CA HIS A 244 -16.42 -0.71 -15.48
C HIS A 244 -15.42 -1.86 -15.42
N THR A 245 -15.59 -2.86 -16.28
CA THR A 245 -14.62 -3.94 -16.49
C THR A 245 -13.64 -3.55 -17.59
N ILE A 246 -12.33 -3.55 -17.31
CA ILE A 246 -11.30 -3.16 -18.27
C ILE A 246 -10.43 -4.35 -18.67
N HIS A 247 -10.19 -4.48 -19.97
CA HIS A 247 -9.48 -5.62 -20.52
C HIS A 247 -8.07 -5.29 -20.99
N THR A 248 -7.78 -4.04 -21.33
CA THR A 248 -6.49 -3.59 -21.84
C THR A 248 -6.00 -2.37 -21.07
N ASP A 249 -4.71 -2.05 -21.20
CA ASP A 249 -4.10 -0.86 -20.61
C ASP A 249 -4.73 0.45 -21.13
N THR A 250 -5.37 0.41 -22.31
CA THR A 250 -5.99 1.56 -22.97
C THR A 250 -7.51 1.44 -23.06
N SER A 251 -8.14 0.50 -22.34
CA SER A 251 -9.60 0.31 -22.38
C SER A 251 -10.39 1.59 -22.02
N LEU A 252 -9.77 2.51 -21.27
CA LEU A 252 -10.38 3.78 -20.86
C LEU A 252 -9.85 4.99 -21.62
N GLY A 253 -9.15 4.82 -22.74
CA GLY A 253 -8.65 5.92 -23.55
C GLY A 253 -7.18 6.24 -23.30
N LEU A 254 -6.63 7.11 -24.15
CA LEU A 254 -5.27 7.65 -24.02
C LEU A 254 -5.25 9.01 -23.32
N GLY A 255 -6.38 9.71 -23.31
CA GLY A 255 -6.54 11.02 -22.69
C GLY A 255 -6.82 10.98 -21.19
N ARG A 256 -7.53 11.99 -20.69
CA ARG A 256 -7.87 12.11 -19.27
C ARG A 256 -9.05 11.21 -18.90
N ILE A 257 -8.95 10.55 -17.74
CA ILE A 257 -10.06 9.82 -17.13
C ILE A 257 -10.71 10.69 -16.05
N VAL A 258 -12.02 10.84 -16.11
CA VAL A 258 -12.79 11.56 -15.09
C VAL A 258 -13.78 10.60 -14.43
N ILE A 259 -13.64 10.37 -13.13
CA ILE A 259 -14.54 9.50 -12.37
C ILE A 259 -15.54 10.36 -11.59
N SER A 260 -16.78 10.42 -12.06
CA SER A 260 -17.88 11.26 -11.54
C SER A 260 -19.07 10.40 -11.11
N GLY A 261 -19.71 10.69 -9.97
CA GLY A 261 -20.83 9.86 -9.45
C GLY A 261 -20.35 8.72 -8.57
N GLY A 262 -21.25 7.94 -7.95
CA GLY A 262 -20.87 6.86 -7.02
C GLY A 262 -20.35 5.61 -7.73
N ASN A 263 -19.20 5.66 -8.41
CA ASN A 263 -18.74 4.57 -9.28
C ASN A 263 -17.82 3.55 -8.60
N GLU A 264 -17.94 2.32 -9.07
CA GLU A 264 -17.00 1.24 -8.84
C GLU A 264 -16.20 0.97 -10.14
N LEU A 265 -14.88 1.07 -10.06
CA LEU A 265 -13.96 0.65 -11.11
C LEU A 265 -13.51 -0.79 -10.82
N LYS A 266 -14.14 -1.77 -11.47
CA LYS A 266 -13.92 -3.19 -11.24
C LYS A 266 -12.99 -3.80 -12.29
N VAL A 267 -11.78 -4.19 -11.91
CA VAL A 267 -10.82 -4.79 -12.84
C VAL A 267 -10.85 -6.32 -12.77
N ILE A 268 -11.63 -6.93 -13.66
CA ILE A 268 -11.64 -8.40 -13.84
C ILE A 268 -10.56 -8.79 -14.86
N ARG A 269 -10.14 -10.06 -14.86
CA ARG A 269 -9.19 -10.63 -15.83
C ARG A 269 -9.58 -10.27 -17.26
N SER A 270 -8.58 -9.92 -18.08
CA SER A 270 -8.77 -9.93 -19.52
C SER A 270 -8.26 -11.19 -20.20
N ALA A 271 -8.77 -11.37 -21.40
CA ALA A 271 -8.43 -12.42 -22.35
C ALA A 271 -6.98 -12.34 -22.89
N ASP A 272 -6.24 -11.25 -22.62
CA ASP A 272 -4.86 -11.05 -23.07
C ASP A 272 -3.80 -11.81 -22.23
N GLY A 273 -4.20 -12.43 -21.12
CA GLY A 273 -3.32 -13.19 -20.23
C GLY A 273 -2.43 -12.34 -19.32
N LYS A 274 -2.50 -11.00 -19.37
CA LYS A 274 -1.78 -10.11 -18.44
C LYS A 274 -2.48 -10.06 -17.09
N GLY A 275 -1.72 -10.23 -16.00
CA GLY A 275 -2.22 -10.14 -14.62
C GLY A 275 -2.25 -8.72 -14.01
N THR A 276 -1.66 -7.73 -14.67
CA THR A 276 -1.60 -6.33 -14.21
C THR A 276 -2.12 -5.40 -15.31
N ARG A 277 -2.81 -4.31 -14.93
CA ARG A 277 -3.19 -3.24 -15.85
C ARG A 277 -2.49 -1.93 -15.49
N ASN A 278 -1.94 -1.27 -16.49
CA ASN A 278 -1.23 0.00 -16.33
C ASN A 278 -2.02 1.12 -17.00
N LEU A 279 -2.51 2.07 -16.21
CA LEU A 279 -3.21 3.25 -16.68
C LEU A 279 -2.24 4.44 -16.60
N ALA A 280 -1.78 4.90 -17.77
CA ALA A 280 -0.88 6.05 -17.89
C ALA A 280 -1.62 7.40 -17.86
N ASN A 281 -2.95 7.37 -17.73
CA ASN A 281 -3.82 8.52 -17.83
C ASN A 281 -3.64 9.49 -16.67
N GLU A 282 -3.91 10.76 -16.93
CA GLU A 282 -4.31 11.69 -15.87
C GLU A 282 -5.71 11.29 -15.36
N ILE A 283 -5.87 11.13 -14.05
CA ILE A 283 -7.10 10.67 -13.43
C ILE A 283 -7.63 11.74 -12.48
N GLN A 284 -8.79 12.29 -12.83
CA GLN A 284 -9.57 13.14 -11.95
C GLN A 284 -10.57 12.28 -11.18
N ILE A 285 -10.40 12.22 -9.87
CA ILE A 285 -11.37 11.61 -8.97
C ILE A 285 -12.32 12.73 -8.53
N ALA A 286 -13.53 12.71 -9.07
CA ALA A 286 -14.57 13.53 -8.52
C ALA A 286 -15.10 12.88 -7.28
N ARG A 287 -15.62 11.64 -7.29
CA ARG A 287 -16.33 10.94 -6.18
C ARG A 287 -15.50 9.82 -5.51
N ASP A 288 -16.04 9.13 -4.49
CA ASP A 288 -15.39 7.91 -3.99
C ASP A 288 -15.28 6.90 -5.14
N VAL A 289 -14.15 6.20 -5.21
CA VAL A 289 -13.91 5.16 -6.22
C VAL A 289 -13.55 3.86 -5.55
N VAL A 290 -14.26 2.80 -5.92
CA VAL A 290 -13.94 1.43 -5.50
C VAL A 290 -13.11 0.76 -6.57
N PHE A 291 -11.92 0.27 -6.22
CA PHE A 291 -11.12 -0.62 -7.04
C PHE A 291 -11.34 -2.05 -6.56
N SER A 292 -11.88 -2.91 -7.42
CA SER A 292 -12.14 -4.33 -7.09
C SER A 292 -11.63 -5.24 -8.21
N GLY A 293 -11.56 -6.55 -7.94
CA GLY A 293 -11.05 -7.51 -8.91
C GLY A 293 -9.94 -8.42 -8.42
N SER A 294 -9.48 -9.31 -9.31
CA SER A 294 -8.48 -10.35 -9.00
C SER A 294 -7.08 -10.06 -9.55
N ASN A 295 -6.83 -8.86 -10.05
CA ASN A 295 -5.59 -8.49 -10.74
C ASN A 295 -5.06 -7.16 -10.20
N ALA A 296 -3.78 -6.89 -10.41
CA ALA A 296 -3.18 -5.63 -10.00
C ALA A 296 -3.53 -4.50 -10.97
N ILE A 297 -3.57 -3.28 -10.44
CA ILE A 297 -3.76 -2.05 -11.20
C ILE A 297 -2.64 -1.10 -10.84
N VAL A 298 -2.02 -0.49 -11.83
CA VAL A 298 -0.99 0.52 -11.68
C VAL A 298 -1.47 1.80 -12.33
N LEU A 299 -1.46 2.89 -11.57
CA LEU A 299 -1.80 4.24 -12.02
C LEU A 299 -0.47 4.99 -12.18
N ASP A 300 0.00 5.06 -13.43
CA ASP A 300 1.29 5.66 -13.79
C ASP A 300 1.19 7.18 -14.00
N GLY A 301 0.00 7.68 -14.36
CA GLY A 301 -0.24 9.12 -14.50
C GLY A 301 -0.64 9.81 -13.20
N THR A 302 -0.78 11.13 -13.28
CA THR A 302 -1.21 11.98 -12.15
C THR A 302 -2.62 11.62 -11.70
N VAL A 303 -2.83 11.51 -10.39
CA VAL A 303 -4.16 11.35 -9.80
C VAL A 303 -4.47 12.55 -8.92
N PHE A 304 -5.65 13.14 -9.07
CA PHE A 304 -6.05 14.26 -8.23
C PHE A 304 -7.53 14.24 -7.88
N GLN A 305 -7.85 14.82 -6.74
CA GLN A 305 -9.22 15.00 -6.29
C GLN A 305 -9.77 16.35 -6.72
N SER A 306 -10.97 16.33 -7.30
CA SER A 306 -11.77 17.55 -7.49
C SER A 306 -12.76 17.79 -6.35
N ASN A 307 -12.89 16.85 -5.40
CA ASN A 307 -13.58 17.00 -4.11
C ASN A 307 -12.98 16.02 -3.07
N GLY A 308 -13.04 16.33 -1.76
CA GLY A 308 -12.37 15.55 -0.69
C GLY A 308 -12.98 14.17 -0.42
N ARG A 309 -12.38 13.11 -0.97
CA ARG A 309 -13.02 11.78 -1.14
C ARG A 309 -12.04 10.60 -1.03
N SER A 310 -12.57 9.37 -1.09
CA SER A 310 -11.83 8.14 -0.78
C SER A 310 -11.52 7.30 -2.00
N VAL A 311 -10.32 6.71 -2.00
CA VAL A 311 -9.99 5.55 -2.82
C VAL A 311 -10.17 4.30 -1.98
N ILE A 312 -11.03 3.39 -2.42
CA ILE A 312 -11.40 2.18 -1.69
C ILE A 312 -10.86 0.97 -2.47
N ASN A 313 -9.84 0.30 -1.94
CA ASN A 313 -9.26 -0.90 -2.54
C ASN A 313 -9.92 -2.17 -1.97
N GLN A 314 -10.91 -2.70 -2.69
CA GLN A 314 -11.62 -3.95 -2.37
C GLN A 314 -11.03 -5.16 -3.10
N MET A 315 -9.84 -5.04 -3.70
CA MET A 315 -9.16 -6.18 -4.29
C MET A 315 -8.66 -7.14 -3.21
N SER A 316 -8.39 -8.41 -3.57
CA SER A 316 -7.89 -9.39 -2.61
C SER A 316 -6.54 -8.95 -2.03
N ALA A 317 -6.23 -9.37 -0.80
CA ALA A 317 -4.96 -8.99 -0.15
C ALA A 317 -3.69 -9.40 -0.92
N SER A 318 -3.79 -10.34 -1.87
CA SER A 318 -2.73 -10.80 -2.76
C SER A 318 -2.52 -9.94 -4.02
N THR A 319 -3.43 -9.00 -4.30
CA THR A 319 -3.35 -8.10 -5.46
C THR A 319 -3.12 -6.68 -4.97
N THR A 320 -2.52 -5.86 -5.83
CA THR A 320 -2.03 -4.53 -5.45
C THR A 320 -2.67 -3.44 -6.31
N LEU A 321 -3.15 -2.38 -5.66
CA LEU A 321 -3.35 -1.08 -6.28
C LEU A 321 -2.08 -0.26 -6.12
N THR A 322 -1.45 0.14 -7.21
CA THR A 322 -0.21 0.91 -7.19
C THR A 322 -0.42 2.30 -7.77
N PHE A 323 0.02 3.32 -7.04
CA PHE A 323 0.12 4.70 -7.50
C PHE A 323 1.59 5.02 -7.79
N ASN A 324 1.97 5.04 -9.07
CA ASN A 324 3.30 5.42 -9.51
C ASN A 324 3.40 6.93 -9.80
N GLY A 325 2.35 7.50 -10.39
CA GLY A 325 2.27 8.94 -10.62
C GLY A 325 1.98 9.73 -9.34
N PRO A 326 2.15 11.07 -9.38
CA PRO A 326 1.88 11.94 -8.24
C PRO A 326 0.38 11.95 -7.90
N ILE A 327 0.10 12.09 -6.60
CA ILE A 327 -1.24 12.22 -6.02
C ILE A 327 -1.39 13.64 -5.49
N TYR A 328 -2.46 14.32 -5.89
CA TYR A 328 -2.82 15.62 -5.32
C TYR A 328 -4.15 15.55 -4.57
N ALA A 329 -4.15 15.95 -3.30
CA ALA A 329 -5.36 15.98 -2.47
C ALA A 329 -6.41 16.98 -3.01
N SER A 330 -6.00 17.95 -3.81
CA SER A 330 -6.89 18.93 -4.43
C SER A 330 -6.41 19.36 -5.82
N SER A 331 -7.35 19.65 -6.72
CA SER A 331 -7.06 20.37 -7.97
C SER A 331 -7.21 21.90 -7.82
N THR A 332 -7.55 22.36 -6.63
CA THR A 332 -7.92 23.75 -6.32
C THR A 332 -7.12 24.22 -5.11
N THR A 333 -7.45 25.40 -4.57
CA THR A 333 -6.88 25.93 -3.33
C THR A 333 -7.57 25.40 -2.07
N ASP A 334 -8.56 24.50 -2.19
CA ASP A 334 -9.23 23.89 -1.04
C ASP A 334 -8.35 22.83 -0.37
N VAL A 335 -8.31 22.85 0.96
CA VAL A 335 -7.70 21.81 1.80
C VAL A 335 -8.60 20.57 1.86
N ARG A 336 -8.04 19.38 1.62
CA ARG A 336 -8.79 18.12 1.55
C ARG A 336 -8.04 16.96 2.21
N GLU A 337 -8.79 15.95 2.63
CA GLU A 337 -8.26 14.67 3.12
C GLU A 337 -8.22 13.66 1.97
N TRP A 338 -7.04 13.14 1.64
CA TRP A 338 -6.89 11.99 0.76
C TRP A 338 -7.02 10.68 1.56
N THR A 339 -8.04 9.88 1.27
CA THR A 339 -8.30 8.64 2.03
C THR A 339 -7.97 7.40 1.22
N PHE A 340 -7.13 6.52 1.78
CA PHE A 340 -6.93 5.13 1.33
C PHE A 340 -7.75 4.19 2.23
N ASP A 341 -8.70 3.47 1.66
CA ASP A 341 -9.60 2.54 2.37
C ASP A 341 -9.61 1.15 1.71
N GLY A 342 -10.34 0.21 2.32
CA GLY A 342 -10.60 -1.13 1.81
C GLY A 342 -9.75 -2.22 2.48
N VAL A 343 -9.83 -3.42 1.91
CA VAL A 343 -9.21 -4.65 2.43
C VAL A 343 -7.94 -5.04 1.67
N GLY A 344 -7.73 -4.46 0.48
CA GLY A 344 -6.62 -4.78 -0.41
C GLY A 344 -5.30 -4.15 0.00
N ARG A 345 -4.24 -4.50 -0.73
CA ARG A 345 -2.92 -3.90 -0.59
C ARG A 345 -2.79 -2.69 -1.54
N THR A 346 -2.44 -1.53 -1.00
CA THR A 346 -2.20 -0.31 -1.77
C THR A 346 -0.73 0.10 -1.63
N VAL A 347 -0.07 0.42 -2.74
CA VAL A 347 1.33 0.89 -2.78
C VAL A 347 1.35 2.28 -3.40
N VAL A 348 2.04 3.22 -2.76
CA VAL A 348 2.21 4.59 -3.25
C VAL A 348 3.69 4.86 -3.40
N ASN A 349 4.12 4.98 -4.66
CA ASN A 349 5.47 5.31 -5.07
C ASN A 349 5.62 6.79 -5.44
N GLY A 350 4.54 7.40 -5.96
CA GLY A 350 4.48 8.81 -6.29
C GLY A 350 4.35 9.73 -5.07
N VAL A 351 4.70 11.00 -5.24
CA VAL A 351 4.52 12.04 -4.21
C VAL A 351 3.03 12.24 -3.92
N ILE A 352 2.66 12.39 -2.65
CA ILE A 352 1.36 12.93 -2.23
C ILE A 352 1.58 14.39 -1.81
N ASP A 353 0.97 15.32 -2.54
CA ASP A 353 1.08 16.77 -2.32
C ASP A 353 -0.33 17.40 -2.14
N ASP A 354 -0.36 18.61 -1.61
CA ASP A 354 -1.57 19.33 -1.24
C ASP A 354 -2.43 19.66 -2.47
N SER A 355 -1.84 20.24 -3.52
CA SER A 355 -2.59 20.69 -4.69
C SER A 355 -1.82 20.69 -6.00
N LEU A 356 -2.53 20.29 -7.07
CA LEU A 356 -2.05 20.30 -8.45
C LEU A 356 -1.74 21.71 -8.96
N THR A 357 -2.48 22.72 -8.49
CA THR A 357 -2.42 24.10 -8.99
C THR A 357 -1.73 25.07 -8.03
N ALA A 358 -1.48 24.64 -6.79
CA ALA A 358 -0.78 25.42 -5.77
C ALA A 358 0.02 24.47 -4.84
N PRO A 359 1.33 24.27 -5.08
CA PRO A 359 2.14 23.50 -4.15
C PRO A 359 2.16 24.25 -2.81
N GLN A 360 1.87 23.57 -1.70
CA GLN A 360 1.84 24.10 -0.31
C GLN A 360 0.54 24.82 0.12
N LEU A 361 -0.58 24.10 0.21
CA LEU A 361 -1.73 24.58 0.99
C LEU A 361 -1.62 24.04 2.40
N THR A 362 -1.52 24.90 3.42
CA THR A 362 -1.47 24.44 4.81
C THR A 362 -2.72 23.62 5.16
N GLY A 363 -2.56 22.31 5.37
CA GLY A 363 -3.53 21.45 6.04
C GLY A 363 -4.10 20.28 5.25
N ALA A 364 -3.69 19.99 4.01
CA ALA A 364 -4.19 18.79 3.33
C ALA A 364 -3.70 17.53 4.07
N SER A 365 -4.60 16.61 4.35
CA SER A 365 -4.33 15.46 5.22
C SER A 365 -4.40 14.15 4.44
N VAL A 366 -3.81 13.11 5.01
CA VAL A 366 -3.92 11.75 4.49
C VAL A 366 -4.53 10.85 5.55
N ALA A 367 -5.49 10.01 5.15
CA ALA A 367 -6.11 9.03 6.02
C ALA A 367 -5.95 7.60 5.48
N LYS A 368 -5.56 6.68 6.35
CA LYS A 368 -5.62 5.24 6.16
C LYS A 368 -6.83 4.69 6.92
N ARG A 369 -7.74 4.06 6.20
CA ARG A 369 -8.96 3.38 6.69
C ARG A 369 -9.00 1.94 6.17
N GLY A 370 -9.92 1.15 6.72
CA GLY A 370 -10.15 -0.25 6.33
C GLY A 370 -9.05 -1.20 6.78
N ALA A 371 -9.34 -2.50 6.77
CA ALA A 371 -8.45 -3.53 7.28
C ALA A 371 -7.18 -3.77 6.42
N GLY A 372 -7.12 -3.23 5.21
CA GLY A 372 -6.01 -3.41 4.26
C GLY A 372 -4.70 -2.76 4.69
N ARG A 373 -3.65 -2.93 3.87
CA ARG A 373 -2.33 -2.33 4.06
C ARG A 373 -2.06 -1.28 2.99
N THR A 374 -1.70 -0.07 3.39
CA THR A 374 -1.16 0.97 2.49
C THR A 374 0.33 1.14 2.76
N ILE A 375 1.16 1.22 1.71
CA ILE A 375 2.61 1.35 1.82
C ILE A 375 3.09 2.59 1.08
N PHE A 376 3.82 3.45 1.78
CA PHE A 376 4.55 4.57 1.21
C PHE A 376 6.01 4.16 1.02
N THR A 377 6.50 4.15 -0.22
CA THR A 377 7.79 3.50 -0.55
C THR A 377 8.95 4.47 -0.78
N ASN A 378 8.69 5.75 -1.07
CA ASN A 378 9.71 6.74 -1.40
C ASN A 378 9.73 7.87 -0.35
N PRO A 379 10.92 8.34 0.08
CA PRO A 379 11.07 9.46 1.03
C PRO A 379 10.27 10.71 0.71
N ALA A 380 10.04 11.02 -0.58
CA ALA A 380 9.28 12.18 -1.01
C ALA A 380 7.75 11.98 -1.02
N VAL A 381 7.24 10.82 -0.58
CA VAL A 381 5.80 10.51 -0.66
C VAL A 381 4.96 11.46 0.19
N ALA A 382 5.44 11.95 1.33
CA ALA A 382 4.66 12.78 2.24
C ALA A 382 4.97 14.29 2.10
N ALA A 383 4.65 14.89 0.95
CA ALA A 383 4.84 16.33 0.71
C ALA A 383 3.64 17.20 1.17
N TYR A 384 2.51 16.59 1.51
CA TYR A 384 1.35 17.26 2.09
C TYR A 384 1.66 17.86 3.47
N SER A 385 0.95 18.91 3.86
CA SER A 385 1.27 19.70 5.07
C SER A 385 0.37 19.46 6.28
N GLY A 386 -0.75 18.75 6.12
CA GLY A 386 -1.66 18.37 7.19
C GLY A 386 -1.31 17.04 7.87
N ALA A 387 -2.17 16.62 8.81
CA ALA A 387 -1.97 15.42 9.62
C ALA A 387 -2.09 14.11 8.82
N THR A 388 -1.42 13.07 9.31
CA THR A 388 -1.64 11.68 8.87
C THR A 388 -2.59 10.98 9.85
N ARG A 389 -3.60 10.27 9.38
CA ARG A 389 -4.57 9.57 10.25
C ARG A 389 -4.57 8.08 9.94
N VAL A 390 -4.35 7.22 10.94
CA VAL A 390 -4.27 5.76 10.73
C VAL A 390 -5.39 5.07 11.49
N ILE A 391 -6.58 5.12 10.91
CA ILE A 391 -7.83 4.77 11.60
C ILE A 391 -8.00 3.25 11.74
N ASP A 392 -7.65 2.49 10.70
CA ASP A 392 -7.76 1.01 10.68
C ASP A 392 -6.71 0.37 9.74
N GLY A 393 -6.44 -0.92 9.93
CA GLY A 393 -5.48 -1.71 9.16
C GLY A 393 -4.03 -1.32 9.42
N VAL A 394 -3.21 -1.31 8.37
CA VAL A 394 -1.78 -1.00 8.46
C VAL A 394 -1.42 0.15 7.51
N LEU A 395 -0.86 1.23 8.06
CA LEU A 395 -0.04 2.16 7.28
C LEU A 395 1.41 1.76 7.46
N GLN A 396 2.08 1.39 6.37
CA GLN A 396 3.50 1.07 6.36
C GLN A 396 4.29 2.17 5.66
N ILE A 397 5.41 2.54 6.25
CA ILE A 397 6.36 3.52 5.75
C ILE A 397 7.65 2.79 5.43
N GLY A 398 8.12 2.95 4.20
CA GLY A 398 9.24 2.20 3.63
C GLY A 398 8.87 0.77 3.25
N ALA A 399 9.69 0.18 2.38
CA ALA A 399 9.58 -1.22 1.94
C ALA A 399 10.93 -1.95 2.02
N GLY A 400 11.71 -1.68 3.07
CA GLY A 400 13.06 -2.21 3.29
C GLY A 400 14.19 -1.44 2.59
N GLY A 401 13.84 -0.40 1.82
CA GLY A 401 14.79 0.56 1.22
C GLY A 401 15.08 1.76 2.11
N ASP A 402 15.31 2.91 1.50
CA ASP A 402 15.63 4.17 2.21
C ASP A 402 14.55 4.58 3.21
N ALA A 403 14.96 5.36 4.22
CA ALA A 403 14.07 5.91 5.23
C ALA A 403 13.00 6.81 4.59
N VAL A 404 11.74 6.53 4.87
CA VAL A 404 10.61 7.35 4.43
C VAL A 404 10.06 8.07 5.65
N GLY A 405 9.92 9.39 5.58
CA GLY A 405 9.28 10.19 6.63
C GLY A 405 7.77 10.30 6.42
N LEU A 406 7.07 10.76 7.45
CA LEU A 406 5.74 11.34 7.31
C LEU A 406 5.79 12.83 7.62
N ASN A 407 4.79 13.55 7.12
CA ASN A 407 4.53 14.91 7.56
C ASN A 407 3.21 14.96 8.36
N GLY A 408 3.17 15.88 9.32
CA GLY A 408 2.06 16.09 10.23
C GLY A 408 1.85 14.96 11.24
N ASP A 409 1.22 15.29 12.37
CA ASP A 409 1.01 14.33 13.47
C ASP A 409 0.22 13.09 13.00
N VAL A 410 0.63 11.91 13.47
CA VAL A 410 -0.08 10.65 13.26
C VAL A 410 -1.11 10.45 14.37
N VAL A 411 -2.39 10.58 14.02
CA VAL A 411 -3.49 10.56 14.98
C VAL A 411 -4.55 9.50 14.67
N ASN A 412 -4.92 8.77 15.74
CA ASN A 412 -6.19 8.07 16.00
C ASN A 412 -6.35 6.62 15.47
N GLY A 413 -6.97 5.74 16.27
CA GLY A 413 -7.36 4.35 15.93
C GLY A 413 -6.65 3.24 16.73
N SER A 414 -7.15 2.00 16.67
CA SER A 414 -6.49 0.77 17.18
C SER A 414 -5.67 0.06 16.08
N ALA A 415 -5.23 0.82 15.08
CA ALA A 415 -4.54 0.35 13.88
C ALA A 415 -3.02 0.19 14.10
N THR A 416 -2.30 -0.19 13.05
CA THR A 416 -0.83 -0.29 13.06
C THR A 416 -0.17 0.76 12.18
N LEU A 417 0.80 1.47 12.74
CA LEU A 417 1.83 2.20 12.01
C LEU A 417 3.09 1.32 11.94
N GLU A 418 3.51 0.92 10.75
CA GLU A 418 4.67 0.07 10.49
C GLU A 418 5.79 0.88 9.84
N VAL A 419 7.01 0.79 10.36
CA VAL A 419 8.22 1.39 9.82
C VAL A 419 9.16 0.28 9.35
N ASN A 420 9.51 0.30 8.07
CA ASN A 420 10.33 -0.70 7.42
C ASN A 420 11.31 -0.06 6.43
N HIS A 421 12.48 0.36 6.93
CA HIS A 421 13.57 0.91 6.14
C HIS A 421 14.93 0.34 6.60
N SER A 422 15.98 0.57 5.81
CA SER A 422 17.36 0.17 6.10
C SER A 422 18.29 1.33 6.47
N GLY A 423 17.86 2.58 6.26
CA GLY A 423 18.62 3.79 6.61
C GLY A 423 18.43 4.28 8.05
N SER A 424 18.73 5.56 8.29
CA SER A 424 18.40 6.26 9.54
C SER A 424 17.23 7.21 9.33
N LEU A 425 16.28 7.23 10.26
CA LEU A 425 15.07 8.05 10.22
C LEU A 425 14.91 8.80 11.55
N ASP A 426 15.04 10.13 11.51
CA ASP A 426 14.53 10.97 12.61
C ASP A 426 13.02 11.16 12.42
N PHE A 427 12.25 10.48 13.26
CA PHE A 427 10.80 10.51 13.23
C PHE A 427 10.30 11.63 14.16
N ASP A 428 10.47 12.89 13.71
CA ASP A 428 9.94 14.11 14.36
C ASP A 428 8.42 14.28 14.11
N THR A 429 7.70 13.17 14.12
CA THR A 429 6.24 13.14 13.95
C THR A 429 5.60 12.62 15.22
N LEU A 430 4.62 13.36 15.76
CA LEU A 430 3.90 12.92 16.94
C LEU A 430 3.05 11.68 16.62
N VAL A 431 3.24 10.59 17.34
CA VAL A 431 2.35 9.43 17.34
C VAL A 431 1.42 9.51 18.56
N ALA A 432 0.11 9.54 18.31
CA ALA A 432 -0.91 9.67 19.35
C ALA A 432 -2.07 8.68 19.18
N GLY A 433 -2.84 8.48 20.26
CA GLY A 433 -4.00 7.56 20.28
C GLY A 433 -3.63 6.13 20.67
N SER A 434 -4.39 5.13 20.22
CA SER A 434 -4.20 3.72 20.61
C SER A 434 -3.46 2.88 19.55
N LEU A 435 -2.63 3.51 18.73
CA LEU A 435 -1.92 2.85 17.62
C LEU A 435 -0.87 1.86 18.13
N THR A 436 -0.75 0.72 17.45
CA THR A 436 0.44 -0.11 17.54
C THR A 436 1.52 0.49 16.63
N PHE A 437 2.69 0.79 17.18
CA PHE A 437 3.87 1.16 16.39
C PHE A 437 4.71 -0.09 16.18
N ARG A 438 5.10 -0.40 14.94
CA ARG A 438 5.95 -1.55 14.65
C ARG A 438 7.17 -1.16 13.83
N HIS A 439 8.37 -1.53 14.29
CA HIS A 439 9.61 -1.39 13.53
C HIS A 439 10.10 -2.76 13.07
N THR A 440 10.19 -2.95 11.75
CA THR A 440 10.59 -4.25 11.16
C THR A 440 11.72 -4.16 10.15
N GLY A 441 12.13 -2.95 9.78
CA GLY A 441 13.29 -2.75 8.92
C GLY A 441 14.60 -2.89 9.71
N PRO A 442 15.73 -3.17 9.06
CA PRO A 442 17.03 -3.25 9.73
C PRO A 442 17.64 -1.88 10.09
N GLY A 443 17.01 -0.77 9.69
CA GLY A 443 17.50 0.58 9.93
C GLY A 443 17.35 1.07 11.37
N VAL A 444 17.64 2.36 11.56
CA VAL A 444 17.53 3.06 12.86
C VAL A 444 16.40 4.07 12.79
N THR A 445 15.38 3.94 13.64
CA THR A 445 14.34 4.96 13.82
C THR A 445 14.54 5.69 15.14
N THR A 446 14.66 7.01 15.11
CA THR A 446 14.69 7.86 16.31
C THR A 446 13.34 8.52 16.53
N LEU A 447 12.70 8.25 17.67
CA LEU A 447 11.50 8.96 18.14
C LEU A 447 11.94 10.19 18.94
N SER A 448 12.02 11.33 18.26
CA SER A 448 12.49 12.59 18.85
C SER A 448 11.41 13.38 19.59
N ARG A 449 10.12 13.18 19.26
CA ARG A 449 9.00 13.79 19.98
C ARG A 449 8.53 12.99 21.18
N ASN A 450 7.80 13.68 22.05
CA ASN A 450 7.05 13.07 23.14
C ASN A 450 5.78 12.41 22.60
N ASN A 451 5.89 11.14 22.20
CA ASN A 451 4.73 10.38 21.72
C ASN A 451 3.77 10.09 22.87
N THR A 452 2.47 10.21 22.57
CA THR A 452 1.38 10.07 23.53
C THR A 452 0.51 8.85 23.25
N SER A 453 0.94 7.98 22.33
CA SER A 453 0.22 6.77 22.02
C SER A 453 0.25 5.77 23.18
N THR A 454 -0.89 5.14 23.43
CA THR A 454 -1.07 4.15 24.50
C THR A 454 -0.97 2.71 23.99
N GLY A 455 -0.94 2.51 22.67
CA GLY A 455 -0.73 1.19 22.07
C GLY A 455 0.73 0.75 22.17
N PRO A 456 1.00 -0.54 21.93
CA PRO A 456 2.34 -1.10 22.09
C PRO A 456 3.27 -0.66 20.95
N TYR A 457 4.56 -0.53 21.31
CA TYR A 457 5.67 -0.40 20.39
C TYR A 457 6.33 -1.78 20.26
N VAL A 458 6.42 -2.31 19.03
CA VAL A 458 6.96 -3.64 18.76
C VAL A 458 8.15 -3.51 17.81
N VAL A 459 9.34 -3.86 18.27
CA VAL A 459 10.58 -3.77 17.49
C VAL A 459 11.08 -5.18 17.22
N THR A 460 11.08 -5.59 15.96
CA THR A 460 11.45 -6.96 15.55
C THR A 460 12.70 -7.04 14.67
N SER A 461 13.27 -5.90 14.30
CA SER A 461 14.53 -5.75 13.58
C SER A 461 15.06 -4.33 13.76
N GLY A 462 16.35 -4.12 13.52
CA GLY A 462 17.00 -2.80 13.58
C GLY A 462 17.00 -2.19 14.98
N THR A 463 17.08 -0.86 15.03
CA THR A 463 17.19 -0.11 16.29
C THR A 463 16.07 0.92 16.40
N LEU A 464 15.38 0.94 17.54
CA LEU A 464 14.50 2.03 17.94
C LEU A 464 15.21 2.88 18.99
N LEU A 465 15.53 4.13 18.65
CA LEU A 465 16.08 5.12 19.58
C LEU A 465 14.94 6.02 20.08
N VAL A 466 14.87 6.27 21.38
CA VAL A 466 13.86 7.18 21.96
C VAL A 466 14.59 8.33 22.66
N SER A 467 14.50 9.55 22.12
CA SER A 467 15.00 10.76 22.79
C SER A 467 13.87 11.62 23.37
N GLY A 468 12.64 11.47 22.87
CA GLY A 468 11.43 12.02 23.47
C GLY A 468 10.74 11.02 24.43
N SER A 469 9.53 10.60 24.08
CA SER A 469 8.80 9.57 24.82
C SER A 469 8.13 8.54 23.92
N ALA A 470 7.95 7.32 24.42
CA ALA A 470 7.18 6.25 23.79
C ALA A 470 6.37 5.45 24.84
N GLY A 471 5.37 4.71 24.37
CA GLY A 471 4.56 3.81 25.18
C GLY A 471 5.32 2.55 25.61
N ALA A 472 4.59 1.47 25.93
CA ALA A 472 5.21 0.20 26.27
C ALA A 472 5.95 -0.40 25.06
N VAL A 473 7.19 -0.86 25.25
CA VAL A 473 8.07 -1.37 24.19
C VAL A 473 8.32 -2.87 24.37
N THR A 474 8.11 -3.65 23.32
CA THR A 474 8.60 -5.03 23.21
C THR A 474 9.69 -5.10 22.15
N VAL A 475 10.87 -5.58 22.53
CA VAL A 475 12.03 -5.71 21.63
C VAL A 475 12.44 -7.18 21.48
N SER A 476 12.60 -7.63 20.24
CA SER A 476 13.01 -8.99 19.87
C SER A 476 13.85 -8.94 18.60
N LEU A 477 14.99 -9.65 18.55
CA LEU A 477 15.93 -9.63 17.41
C LEU A 477 16.32 -8.20 16.97
N ALA A 478 16.31 -7.26 17.90
CA ALA A 478 16.39 -5.83 17.65
C ALA A 478 16.91 -5.11 18.90
N GLU A 479 17.11 -3.80 18.78
CA GLU A 479 17.64 -2.96 19.84
C GLU A 479 16.68 -1.82 20.20
N LEU A 480 16.55 -1.56 21.50
CA LEU A 480 15.95 -0.35 22.05
C LEU A 480 17.05 0.47 22.72
N GLY A 481 17.17 1.74 22.34
CA GLY A 481 18.04 2.69 23.00
C GLY A 481 17.45 4.08 23.11
N GLY A 482 18.31 5.05 23.37
CA GLY A 482 17.99 6.47 23.47
C GLY A 482 18.14 7.05 24.87
N THR A 483 17.82 8.33 25.00
CA THR A 483 17.97 9.12 26.23
C THR A 483 16.64 9.59 26.84
N GLY A 484 15.53 9.14 26.26
CA GLY A 484 14.18 9.58 26.59
C GLY A 484 13.49 8.71 27.62
N SER A 485 12.16 8.68 27.55
CA SER A 485 11.30 7.88 28.44
C SER A 485 10.44 6.88 27.68
N VAL A 486 10.36 5.65 28.17
CA VAL A 486 9.50 4.61 27.62
C VAL A 486 8.58 4.06 28.70
N GLY A 487 7.48 3.42 28.27
CA GLY A 487 6.58 2.70 29.16
C GLY A 487 7.20 1.41 29.71
N ALA A 488 6.37 0.38 29.92
CA ALA A 488 6.86 -0.94 30.27
C ALA A 488 7.73 -1.51 29.14
N VAL A 489 8.90 -2.06 29.47
CA VAL A 489 9.82 -2.67 28.51
C VAL A 489 9.85 -4.18 28.68
N THR A 490 9.74 -4.92 27.59
CA THR A 490 10.00 -6.36 27.52
C THR A 490 11.08 -6.63 26.48
N ALA A 491 12.19 -7.21 26.90
CA ALA A 491 13.24 -7.68 25.99
C ALA A 491 13.31 -9.20 26.02
N GLN A 492 13.18 -9.81 24.85
CA GLN A 492 13.07 -11.26 24.68
C GLN A 492 13.71 -11.68 23.34
N ASN A 493 14.02 -12.96 23.16
CA ASN A 493 14.44 -13.51 21.85
C ASN A 493 15.51 -12.65 21.13
N LEU A 494 16.66 -12.47 21.79
CA LEU A 494 17.78 -11.62 21.33
C LEU A 494 17.45 -10.13 21.23
N GLY A 495 16.42 -9.66 21.93
CA GLY A 495 16.15 -8.24 22.13
C GLY A 495 17.20 -7.60 23.04
N VAL A 496 17.75 -6.47 22.59
CA VAL A 496 18.78 -5.70 23.29
C VAL A 496 18.19 -4.40 23.82
N ILE A 497 18.59 -4.02 25.03
CA ILE A 497 18.38 -2.69 25.59
C ILE A 497 19.77 -2.07 25.76
N ALA A 498 20.02 -0.95 25.08
CA ALA A 498 21.28 -0.21 25.11
C ALA A 498 20.94 1.28 25.36
N PRO A 499 20.95 1.75 26.63
CA PRO A 499 20.72 3.16 26.92
C PRO A 499 21.68 4.07 26.13
N GLY A 500 21.24 5.29 25.81
CA GLY A 500 22.05 6.24 25.05
C GLY A 500 21.74 6.29 23.54
N LEU A 501 22.29 7.29 22.85
CA LEU A 501 21.96 7.61 21.45
C LEU A 501 23.15 7.36 20.52
N GLY A 502 23.65 6.11 20.49
CA GLY A 502 24.90 5.76 19.80
C GLY A 502 26.16 6.12 20.59
N GLY A 503 26.05 6.06 21.92
CA GLY A 503 27.08 6.40 22.89
C GLY A 503 26.43 6.56 24.27
N ILE A 504 27.26 6.73 25.30
CA ILE A 504 26.85 6.79 26.70
C ILE A 504 25.65 7.72 26.95
N GLY A 505 24.61 7.19 27.61
CA GLY A 505 23.44 7.97 28.01
C GLY A 505 22.50 7.28 29.00
N SER A 506 21.38 7.93 29.31
CA SER A 506 20.39 7.39 30.25
C SER A 506 19.01 7.25 29.64
N LEU A 507 18.46 6.04 29.70
CA LEU A 507 17.10 5.73 29.26
C LEU A 507 16.21 5.53 30.50
N SER A 508 15.02 6.12 30.50
CA SER A 508 14.03 5.90 31.55
C SER A 508 12.94 4.93 31.10
N ALA A 509 12.54 3.99 31.96
CA ALA A 509 11.44 3.05 31.70
C ALA A 509 10.46 2.97 32.88
N ALA A 510 9.18 2.65 32.60
CA ALA A 510 8.20 2.44 33.65
C ALA A 510 8.42 1.13 34.41
N SER A 511 8.79 0.06 33.70
CA SER A 511 9.13 -1.26 34.25
C SER A 511 10.00 -2.02 33.26
N LEU A 512 10.72 -3.05 33.71
CA LEU A 512 11.52 -3.92 32.84
C LEU A 512 11.24 -5.41 33.12
N SER A 513 10.92 -6.14 32.05
CA SER A 513 11.01 -7.60 32.00
C SER A 513 12.14 -7.99 31.04
N LEU A 514 13.34 -8.24 31.57
CA LEU A 514 14.47 -8.75 30.79
C LEU A 514 14.38 -10.29 30.78
N GLN A 515 13.71 -10.86 29.79
CA GLN A 515 13.46 -12.30 29.71
C GLN A 515 14.69 -13.07 29.23
N ARG A 516 14.66 -14.41 29.34
CA ARG A 516 15.67 -15.27 28.75
C ARG A 516 15.93 -14.94 27.28
N GLY A 517 17.20 -14.77 26.94
CA GLY A 517 17.64 -14.38 25.59
C GLY A 517 17.56 -12.88 25.32
N GLY A 518 16.99 -12.05 26.20
CA GLY A 518 17.18 -10.60 26.17
C GLY A 518 18.52 -10.20 26.77
N ARG A 519 19.03 -9.00 26.42
CA ARG A 519 20.32 -8.48 26.90
C ARG A 519 20.23 -7.00 27.27
N LEU A 520 20.85 -6.63 28.38
CA LEU A 520 21.15 -5.25 28.74
C LEU A 520 22.62 -4.98 28.40
N GLU A 521 22.86 -3.97 27.58
CA GLU A 521 24.19 -3.47 27.22
C GLU A 521 24.45 -2.16 27.95
N ILE A 522 25.65 -2.03 28.52
CA ILE A 522 26.11 -0.86 29.26
C ILE A 522 27.48 -0.46 28.73
N GLU A 523 27.59 0.77 28.23
CA GLU A 523 28.83 1.44 27.90
C GLU A 523 29.38 2.19 29.11
N ILE A 524 30.69 2.06 29.36
CA ILE A 524 31.38 2.74 30.46
C ILE A 524 32.52 3.60 29.89
N GLY A 525 32.50 4.88 30.21
CA GLY A 525 33.54 5.84 29.90
C GLY A 525 34.40 6.16 31.11
N SER A 526 35.23 7.20 30.98
CA SER A 526 36.17 7.59 32.04
C SER A 526 35.49 8.15 33.30
N SER A 527 34.37 8.84 33.12
CA SER A 527 33.61 9.48 34.22
C SER A 527 32.09 9.49 33.99
N SER A 528 31.64 8.76 32.98
CA SER A 528 30.24 8.62 32.57
C SER A 528 29.98 7.18 32.18
N HIS A 529 28.73 6.74 32.29
CA HIS A 529 28.32 5.38 31.95
C HIS A 529 26.84 5.36 31.61
N ASP A 530 26.42 4.31 30.94
CA ASP A 530 25.00 4.09 30.65
C ASP A 530 24.19 3.86 31.91
N LEU A 531 22.99 4.45 31.94
CA LEU A 531 22.05 4.28 33.04
C LEU A 531 20.65 3.93 32.54
N LEU A 532 20.17 2.73 32.88
CA LEU A 532 18.77 2.38 32.74
C LEU A 532 18.00 2.70 34.03
N SER A 533 17.20 3.78 34.01
CA SER A 533 16.44 4.25 35.17
C SER A 533 15.00 3.73 35.12
N VAL A 534 14.66 2.76 35.97
CA VAL A 534 13.34 2.11 35.98
C VAL A 534 12.53 2.56 37.20
N ALA A 535 11.37 3.18 36.96
CA ALA A 535 10.54 3.70 38.06
C ALA A 535 9.85 2.59 38.87
N GLY A 536 9.47 1.49 38.20
CA GLY A 536 8.75 0.36 38.78
C GLY A 536 9.58 -0.91 38.86
N ASP A 537 8.91 -2.04 38.65
CA ASP A 537 9.52 -3.36 38.83
C ASP A 537 10.51 -3.72 37.70
N VAL A 538 11.61 -4.32 38.09
CA VAL A 538 12.60 -4.97 37.22
C VAL A 538 12.65 -6.47 37.54
N SER A 539 12.46 -7.29 36.51
CA SER A 539 12.65 -8.75 36.55
C SER A 539 13.77 -9.14 35.59
N LEU A 540 14.81 -9.78 36.13
CA LEU A 540 16.00 -10.22 35.39
C LEU A 540 16.00 -11.74 35.16
N ASP A 541 16.09 -12.16 33.90
CA ASP A 541 16.31 -13.54 33.43
C ASP A 541 17.20 -13.58 32.15
N GLY A 542 17.54 -12.40 31.60
CA GLY A 542 18.39 -12.21 30.42
C GLY A 542 19.88 -12.14 30.72
N GLN A 543 20.65 -11.47 29.87
CA GLN A 543 22.10 -11.31 29.98
C GLN A 543 22.52 -9.86 30.26
N LEU A 544 23.65 -9.68 30.92
CA LEU A 544 24.35 -8.40 31.03
C LEU A 544 25.57 -8.41 30.11
N SER A 545 25.83 -7.29 29.44
CA SER A 545 27.00 -7.07 28.59
C SER A 545 27.59 -5.70 28.88
N LEU A 546 28.91 -5.64 28.98
CA LEU A 546 29.65 -4.43 29.34
C LEU A 546 30.64 -4.10 28.24
N ALA A 547 30.74 -2.84 27.84
CA ALA A 547 31.76 -2.35 26.92
C ALA A 547 32.40 -1.08 27.49
N LEU A 548 33.70 -0.90 27.28
CA LEU A 548 34.36 0.37 27.56
C LEU A 548 34.26 1.27 26.34
N ALA A 549 33.76 2.48 26.53
CA ALA A 549 34.01 3.60 25.63
C ALA A 549 35.34 4.29 25.98
N ALA A 550 35.75 4.21 27.25
CA ALA A 550 37.06 4.65 27.74
C ALA A 550 37.39 3.95 29.07
N PHE A 551 38.68 3.87 29.41
CA PHE A 551 39.10 3.40 30.73
C PHE A 551 38.54 4.27 31.86
N PRO A 552 38.03 3.67 32.95
CA PRO A 552 37.53 4.43 34.09
C PRO A 552 38.66 5.26 34.71
N ALA A 553 38.36 6.52 35.07
CA ALA A 553 39.33 7.41 35.70
C ALA A 553 39.67 6.97 37.14
N ASP A 554 38.71 6.33 37.81
CA ASP A 554 38.90 5.69 39.10
C ASP A 554 38.46 4.22 39.00
N PRO A 555 39.40 3.25 38.96
CA PRO A 555 39.07 1.83 38.82
C PRO A 555 38.35 1.26 40.06
N LEU A 556 38.38 1.97 41.20
CA LEU A 556 37.67 1.57 42.41
C LEU A 556 36.30 2.24 42.56
N ALA A 557 35.91 3.09 41.59
CA ALA A 557 34.60 3.72 41.62
C ALA A 557 33.48 2.69 41.48
N GLU A 558 32.43 2.88 42.28
CA GLU A 558 31.18 2.14 42.14
C GLU A 558 30.24 2.89 41.18
N LEU A 559 29.79 2.20 40.13
CA LEU A 559 28.94 2.75 39.08
C LEU A 559 27.54 2.14 39.17
N THR A 560 26.52 2.95 39.44
CA THR A 560 25.13 2.49 39.37
C THR A 560 24.64 2.59 37.92
N VAL A 561 24.36 1.44 37.30
CA VAL A 561 24.03 1.32 35.86
C VAL A 561 22.56 0.94 35.61
N LEU A 562 21.86 0.50 36.65
CA LEU A 562 20.41 0.35 36.64
C LEU A 562 19.84 0.72 38.01
N THR A 563 18.72 1.45 38.01
CA THR A 563 17.88 1.70 39.18
C THR A 563 16.47 1.16 38.96
N ALA A 564 15.80 0.74 40.03
CA ALA A 564 14.49 0.10 40.00
C ALA A 564 13.65 0.48 41.24
N GLY A 565 12.33 0.54 41.09
CA GLY A 565 11.42 0.61 42.24
C GLY A 565 11.39 -0.70 43.05
N ALA A 566 11.53 -1.83 42.35
CA ALA A 566 11.80 -3.13 42.95
C ALA A 566 12.62 -3.97 41.96
N LEU A 567 13.64 -4.68 42.46
CA LEU A 567 14.53 -5.49 41.62
C LEU A 567 14.45 -6.97 42.03
N SER A 568 14.25 -7.84 41.04
CA SER A 568 14.12 -9.28 41.24
C SER A 568 14.78 -10.07 40.10
N GLY A 569 15.04 -11.36 40.34
CA GLY A 569 15.69 -12.25 39.39
C GLY A 569 17.21 -12.15 39.38
N SER A 570 17.84 -12.64 38.32
CA SER A 570 19.29 -12.67 38.14
C SER A 570 19.67 -12.71 36.66
N PHE A 571 20.85 -12.21 36.31
CA PHE A 571 21.40 -12.41 34.97
C PHE A 571 21.80 -13.88 34.76
N SER A 572 21.55 -14.39 33.56
CA SER A 572 21.85 -15.78 33.19
C SER A 572 23.34 -16.05 32.95
N ASN A 573 24.14 -15.01 32.71
CA ASN A 573 25.57 -15.12 32.44
C ASN A 573 26.48 -14.69 33.61
N ILE A 574 25.93 -14.14 34.70
CA ILE A 574 26.73 -13.68 35.83
C ILE A 574 25.94 -13.74 37.15
N ALA A 575 26.57 -14.24 38.20
CA ALA A 575 26.03 -14.19 39.56
C ALA A 575 26.43 -12.88 40.25
N SER A 576 25.56 -12.36 41.13
CA SER A 576 25.90 -11.18 41.94
C SER A 576 27.17 -11.43 42.79
N GLY A 577 28.10 -10.47 42.78
CA GLY A 577 29.42 -10.53 43.42
C GLY A 577 30.52 -11.17 42.55
N ALA A 578 30.20 -11.69 41.36
CA ALA A 578 31.20 -12.25 40.44
C ALA A 578 31.69 -11.19 39.42
N ARG A 579 32.84 -11.48 38.80
CA ARG A 579 33.42 -10.61 37.76
C ARG A 579 32.87 -10.93 36.38
N LEU A 580 32.47 -9.91 35.64
CA LEU A 580 32.07 -9.99 34.23
C LEU A 580 33.10 -9.26 33.37
N ALA A 581 33.64 -9.94 32.37
CA ALA A 581 34.53 -9.33 31.38
C ALA A 581 33.76 -8.39 30.45
N THR A 582 34.43 -7.32 30.04
CA THR A 582 33.93 -6.44 28.98
C THR A 582 34.05 -7.16 27.63
N VAL A 583 33.11 -6.90 26.70
CA VAL A 583 33.05 -7.59 25.41
C VAL A 583 34.19 -7.22 24.47
N ASP A 584 34.80 -6.05 24.69
CA ASP A 584 36.02 -5.59 24.03
C ASP A 584 37.29 -6.28 24.54
N GLY A 585 37.21 -7.05 25.64
CA GLY A 585 38.33 -7.76 26.24
C GLY A 585 39.31 -6.87 27.03
N LEU A 586 38.99 -5.59 27.23
CA LEU A 586 39.89 -4.62 27.86
C LEU A 586 39.92 -4.71 29.39
N GLY A 587 38.91 -5.31 30.01
CA GLY A 587 38.90 -5.51 31.45
C GLY A 587 37.68 -6.27 31.96
N SER A 588 37.41 -6.11 33.24
CA SER A 588 36.24 -6.70 33.90
C SER A 588 35.77 -5.86 35.07
N TYR A 589 34.52 -6.03 35.48
CA TYR A 589 33.94 -5.43 36.69
C TYR A 589 33.35 -6.50 37.59
N VAL A 590 33.37 -6.27 38.90
CA VAL A 590 32.50 -6.99 39.85
C VAL A 590 31.07 -6.48 39.66
N VAL A 591 30.13 -7.39 39.46
CA VAL A 591 28.71 -7.07 39.24
C VAL A 591 27.93 -7.33 40.51
N THR A 592 27.30 -6.30 41.08
CA THR A 592 26.46 -6.42 42.28
C THR A 592 25.00 -6.11 41.94
N VAL A 593 24.12 -7.07 42.19
CA VAL A 593 22.66 -6.93 42.06
C VAL A 593 22.09 -6.74 43.47
N ASP A 594 21.83 -5.49 43.87
CA ASP A 594 21.25 -5.16 45.17
C ASP A 594 19.73 -5.07 45.06
N THR A 595 19.07 -6.20 45.32
CA THR A 595 17.60 -6.29 45.31
C THR A 595 16.91 -5.46 46.40
N ALA A 596 17.62 -5.11 47.49
CA ALA A 596 17.05 -4.32 48.58
C ALA A 596 17.11 -2.82 48.27
N ALA A 597 18.19 -2.36 47.64
CA ALA A 597 18.31 -0.98 47.15
C ALA A 597 17.59 -0.76 45.81
N GLY A 598 17.35 -1.82 45.04
CA GLY A 598 16.80 -1.72 43.69
C GLY A 598 17.84 -1.31 42.66
N GLU A 599 19.09 -1.72 42.82
CA GLU A 599 20.22 -1.20 42.02
C GLU A 599 21.10 -2.31 41.44
N LEU A 600 21.60 -2.07 40.23
CA LEU A 600 22.73 -2.80 39.63
C LEU A 600 23.97 -1.91 39.67
N ARG A 601 25.03 -2.42 40.29
CA ARG A 601 26.29 -1.68 40.47
C ARG A 601 27.47 -2.44 39.87
N LEU A 602 28.39 -1.71 39.27
CA LEU A 602 29.69 -2.20 38.83
C LEU A 602 30.77 -1.62 39.74
N SER A 603 31.70 -2.45 40.22
CA SER A 603 32.81 -2.01 41.07
C SER A 603 34.11 -2.72 40.71
N ASP A 604 35.21 -2.29 41.32
CA ASP A 604 36.51 -2.95 41.29
C ASP A 604 36.96 -3.32 39.87
N PHE A 605 37.00 -2.32 38.99
CA PHE A 605 37.50 -2.50 37.63
C PHE A 605 38.90 -3.10 37.66
N GLU A 606 39.09 -4.17 36.89
CA GLU A 606 40.38 -4.82 36.69
C GLU A 606 40.69 -4.77 35.20
N SER A 607 41.79 -4.10 34.87
CA SER A 607 42.29 -4.03 33.51
C SER A 607 42.87 -5.38 33.10
N ALA A 608 42.49 -5.87 31.92
CA ALA A 608 43.04 -7.10 31.34
C ALA A 608 44.35 -6.84 30.57
N VAL A 609 44.60 -5.58 30.22
CA VAL A 609 45.80 -5.08 29.54
C VAL A 609 46.51 -4.05 30.41
N LEU A 610 47.78 -3.75 30.14
CA LEU A 610 48.47 -2.62 30.73
C LEU A 610 48.54 -1.49 29.69
N PRO A 611 47.67 -0.47 29.74
CA PRO A 611 47.64 0.55 28.70
C PRO A 611 48.98 1.28 28.58
N GLY A 612 49.53 1.34 27.36
CA GLY A 612 50.84 1.95 27.09
C GLY A 612 52.04 0.99 27.16
N ASP A 613 51.84 -0.27 27.57
CA ASP A 613 52.83 -1.36 27.49
C ASP A 613 52.84 -1.94 26.06
N PHE A 614 53.45 -1.17 25.16
CA PHE A 614 53.50 -1.44 23.73
C PHE A 614 54.45 -2.58 23.36
N ASN A 615 55.18 -3.18 24.30
CA ASN A 615 55.97 -4.39 24.05
C ASN A 615 55.44 -5.65 24.79
N ASP A 616 54.38 -5.50 25.59
CA ASP A 616 53.71 -6.54 26.38
C ASP A 616 54.65 -7.26 27.36
N ASP A 617 55.60 -6.53 27.95
CA ASP A 617 56.56 -7.07 28.93
C ASP A 617 56.10 -6.93 30.40
N GLY A 618 54.91 -6.34 30.60
CA GLY A 618 54.29 -6.14 31.89
C GLY A 618 54.69 -4.83 32.57
N SER A 619 55.42 -3.94 31.87
CA SER A 619 55.81 -2.62 32.36
C SER A 619 55.59 -1.56 31.29
N VAL A 620 55.22 -0.35 31.69
CA VAL A 620 55.18 0.82 30.80
C VAL A 620 56.45 1.65 31.03
N ASP A 621 57.43 1.55 30.14
CA ASP A 621 58.71 2.24 30.27
C ASP A 621 59.26 2.79 28.94
N ALA A 622 60.53 3.16 28.91
CA ALA A 622 61.14 3.78 27.73
C ALA A 622 61.25 2.82 26.53
N ALA A 623 61.20 1.50 26.75
CA ALA A 623 61.17 0.50 25.70
C ALA A 623 59.87 0.61 24.90
N ASP A 624 58.72 0.83 25.55
CA ASP A 624 57.43 1.00 24.88
C ASP A 624 57.39 2.23 23.98
N TYR A 625 58.02 3.32 24.41
CA TYR A 625 58.16 4.51 23.58
C TYR A 625 58.89 4.20 22.27
N THR A 626 59.91 3.34 22.31
CA THR A 626 60.61 2.95 21.09
C THR A 626 59.72 2.13 20.16
N VAL A 627 58.88 1.25 20.71
CA VAL A 627 57.89 0.50 19.89
C VAL A 627 56.86 1.44 19.28
N TRP A 628 56.30 2.38 20.05
CA TRP A 628 55.40 3.42 19.53
C TRP A 628 56.04 4.22 18.39
N ARG A 629 57.24 4.77 18.65
CA ARG A 629 57.94 5.64 17.70
C ARG A 629 58.25 4.92 16.40
N ASP A 630 58.68 3.67 16.48
CA ASP A 630 59.04 2.88 15.31
C ASP A 630 57.80 2.50 14.46
N ASN A 631 56.60 2.54 15.06
CA ASN A 631 55.32 2.34 14.40
C ASN A 631 54.54 3.65 14.13
N PHE A 632 55.11 4.82 14.38
CA PHE A 632 54.41 6.10 14.17
C PHE A 632 53.94 6.28 12.71
N GLY A 633 52.65 6.58 12.53
CA GLY A 633 52.00 6.70 11.23
C GLY A 633 51.62 5.37 10.56
N GLN A 634 51.91 4.23 11.19
CA GLN A 634 51.42 2.92 10.75
C GLN A 634 49.93 2.74 11.10
N PRO A 635 49.21 1.83 10.44
CA PRO A 635 47.82 1.50 10.79
C PRO A 635 47.68 1.02 12.25
N VAL A 636 46.51 1.23 12.87
CA VAL A 636 46.19 0.69 14.20
C VAL A 636 46.30 -0.84 14.27
N GLY A 637 46.61 -1.37 15.46
CA GLY A 637 46.82 -2.80 15.69
C GLY A 637 48.27 -3.28 15.57
N MET A 638 49.21 -2.37 15.31
CA MET A 638 50.66 -2.68 15.28
C MET A 638 51.32 -2.65 16.66
N LEU A 639 50.65 -2.07 17.66
CA LEU A 639 51.13 -1.95 19.03
C LEU A 639 50.36 -2.93 19.94
N PRO A 640 51.05 -3.85 20.64
CA PRO A 640 50.51 -4.55 21.79
C PRO A 640 49.84 -3.59 22.80
N ASN A 641 48.77 -4.02 23.48
CA ASN A 641 48.06 -3.21 24.49
C ASN A 641 47.65 -1.78 24.05
N ASP A 642 47.49 -1.56 22.74
CA ASP A 642 47.01 -0.29 22.16
C ASP A 642 45.49 -0.17 22.29
N VAL A 643 45.09 0.29 23.46
CA VAL A 643 43.69 0.55 23.80
C VAL A 643 43.07 1.67 22.96
N ASP A 644 43.86 2.66 22.53
CA ASP A 644 43.36 3.77 21.72
C ASP A 644 43.05 3.28 20.29
N GLY A 645 43.87 2.38 19.75
CA GLY A 645 43.60 1.72 18.47
C GLY A 645 42.35 0.83 18.49
N VAL A 646 42.05 0.19 19.63
CA VAL A 646 40.85 -0.65 19.82
C VAL A 646 39.59 0.22 20.00
N LEU A 647 39.67 1.33 20.74
CA LEU A 647 38.52 2.17 21.09
C LEU A 647 38.21 3.27 20.06
N GLU A 648 39.24 3.95 19.53
CA GLU A 648 39.08 5.13 18.67
C GLU A 648 39.44 4.85 17.19
N GLY A 649 40.24 3.82 16.92
CA GLY A 649 40.75 3.49 15.58
C GLY A 649 41.76 4.50 15.02
N GLY A 650 42.13 4.39 13.73
CA GLY A 650 43.01 5.35 13.05
C GLY A 650 44.44 4.87 12.75
N VAL A 651 45.44 5.72 13.01
CA VAL A 651 46.89 5.40 12.86
C VAL A 651 47.60 5.61 14.19
N VAL A 652 48.70 4.91 14.41
CA VAL A 652 49.55 5.10 15.60
C VAL A 652 50.10 6.52 15.60
N GLY A 653 49.75 7.31 16.61
CA GLY A 653 49.98 8.75 16.63
C GLY A 653 50.06 9.34 18.03
N SER A 654 49.61 10.59 18.16
CA SER A 654 49.70 11.34 19.42
C SER A 654 48.88 10.73 20.55
N ALA A 655 47.72 10.12 20.26
CA ALA A 655 46.88 9.48 21.28
C ALA A 655 47.64 8.38 22.03
N GLN A 656 48.30 7.48 21.29
CA GLN A 656 49.12 6.41 21.87
C GLN A 656 50.34 6.95 22.63
N TYR A 657 50.93 8.06 22.17
CA TYR A 657 52.01 8.71 22.90
C TYR A 657 51.53 9.26 24.23
N ASP A 658 50.40 9.98 24.23
CA ASP A 658 49.81 10.55 25.44
C ASP A 658 49.41 9.44 26.42
N ARG A 659 48.92 8.30 25.91
CA ARG A 659 48.60 7.10 26.69
C ARG A 659 49.82 6.51 27.37
N TRP A 660 50.89 6.28 26.61
CA TRP A 660 52.17 5.81 27.16
C TRP A 660 52.69 6.79 28.22
N ALA A 661 52.70 8.09 27.92
CA ALA A 661 53.19 9.12 28.83
C ALA A 661 52.37 9.17 30.13
N ALA A 662 51.06 8.99 30.05
CA ALA A 662 50.16 8.95 31.20
C ALA A 662 50.36 7.70 32.08
N ASN A 663 50.81 6.58 31.50
CA ASN A 663 51.01 5.32 32.20
C ASN A 663 52.47 5.00 32.50
N TYR A 664 53.42 5.87 32.13
CA TYR A 664 54.85 5.62 32.32
C TYR A 664 55.19 5.28 33.78
N GLY A 665 55.82 4.12 33.97
CA GLY A 665 56.16 3.53 35.26
C GLY A 665 55.10 2.59 35.83
N ALA A 666 53.96 2.40 35.16
CA ALA A 666 52.97 1.40 35.56
C ALA A 666 53.52 -0.02 35.30
N THR A 667 53.12 -0.97 36.15
CA THR A 667 53.47 -2.39 36.00
C THR A 667 52.22 -3.24 36.21
N ALA A 668 52.09 -4.32 35.45
CA ALA A 668 50.98 -5.25 35.57
C ALA A 668 51.07 -5.99 36.92
N ALA A 669 49.93 -6.18 37.59
CA ALA A 669 49.90 -6.98 38.81
C ALA A 669 50.20 -8.45 38.46
N VAL A 670 51.26 -9.02 39.05
CA VAL A 670 51.58 -10.44 38.89
C VAL A 670 50.41 -11.25 39.49
N PRO A 671 49.72 -12.10 38.71
CA PRO A 671 48.62 -12.89 39.25
C PRO A 671 49.17 -13.78 40.37
N ALA A 672 48.54 -13.71 41.55
CA ALA A 672 48.85 -14.62 42.64
C ALA A 672 48.53 -16.04 42.17
N SER A 673 49.55 -16.84 41.87
CA SER A 673 49.34 -18.26 41.58
C SER A 673 48.70 -18.90 42.80
N ALA A 674 47.54 -19.54 42.62
CA ALA A 674 46.95 -20.37 43.66
C ALA A 674 47.97 -21.46 44.00
N ILE A 675 48.66 -21.31 45.14
CA ILE A 675 49.61 -22.29 45.63
C ILE A 675 48.81 -23.57 45.89
N PRO A 676 49.07 -24.69 45.19
CA PRO A 676 48.44 -25.96 45.50
C PRO A 676 48.71 -26.27 46.97
N GLU A 677 47.67 -26.47 47.78
CA GLU A 677 47.84 -26.81 49.19
C GLU A 677 48.81 -28.00 49.29
N PRO A 678 49.92 -27.90 50.04
CA PRO A 678 50.92 -28.95 50.08
C PRO A 678 50.30 -30.22 50.66
N ALA A 679 50.85 -31.37 50.26
CA ALA A 679 50.47 -32.74 50.61
C ALA A 679 50.44 -33.09 52.13
N ALA A 680 50.36 -32.10 53.03
CA ALA A 680 50.20 -32.24 54.46
C ALA A 680 48.93 -33.02 54.84
N ALA A 681 47.82 -32.86 54.12
CA ALA A 681 46.61 -33.66 54.34
C ALA A 681 46.83 -35.16 53.98
N ALA A 682 47.57 -35.43 52.91
CA ALA A 682 47.93 -36.79 52.49
C ALA A 682 48.94 -37.45 53.45
N LEU A 683 49.91 -36.68 53.98
CA LEU A 683 50.87 -37.15 54.98
C LEU A 683 50.22 -37.38 56.36
N ALA A 684 49.25 -36.55 56.75
CA ALA A 684 48.48 -36.75 57.98
C ALA A 684 47.59 -38.00 57.91
N ALA A 685 46.98 -38.28 56.74
CA ALA A 685 46.22 -39.50 56.51
C ALA A 685 47.11 -40.76 56.51
N LEU A 686 48.31 -40.71 55.92
CA LEU A 686 49.27 -41.82 55.98
C LEU A 686 49.82 -42.06 57.39
N ALA A 687 50.09 -41.01 58.16
CA ALA A 687 50.53 -41.13 59.54
C ALA A 687 49.46 -41.77 60.45
N ALA A 688 48.18 -41.45 60.23
CA ALA A 688 47.07 -42.05 60.97
C ALA A 688 46.91 -43.56 60.69
N VAL A 689 47.15 -44.00 59.44
CA VAL A 689 47.08 -45.42 59.06
C VAL A 689 48.24 -46.23 59.68
N CYS A 690 49.45 -45.65 59.76
CA CYS A 690 50.61 -46.32 60.37
C CYS A 690 50.51 -46.48 61.90
N VAL A 691 49.77 -45.63 62.60
CA VAL A 691 49.55 -45.75 64.06
C VAL A 691 48.48 -46.79 64.40
N ALA A 692 47.53 -47.04 63.50
CA ALA A 692 46.43 -47.99 63.72
C ALA A 692 46.80 -49.48 63.53
N HIS A 693 47.99 -49.80 63.01
CA HIS A 693 48.40 -51.19 62.67
C HIS A 693 49.57 -51.71 63.53
N ARG A 694 49.53 -51.52 64.86
CA ARG A 694 50.41 -52.29 65.76
C ARG A 694 49.79 -53.68 66.08
N PRO A 695 50.43 -54.80 65.72
CA PRO A 695 49.95 -56.14 66.08
C PRO A 695 50.08 -56.39 67.59
N ARG A 696 49.01 -56.91 68.21
CA ARG A 696 48.98 -57.35 69.61
C ARG A 696 49.92 -58.55 69.79
N ALA A 697 50.84 -58.46 70.76
CA ALA A 697 51.64 -59.59 71.22
C ALA A 697 50.73 -60.62 71.91
N VAL A 698 50.88 -61.89 71.52
CA VAL A 698 50.28 -63.04 72.21
C VAL A 698 51.33 -63.58 73.18
N GLU A 699 51.01 -63.55 74.47
CA GLU A 699 51.78 -64.21 75.54
C GLU A 699 51.66 -65.73 75.41
N CYS A 700 52.79 -66.43 75.53
CA CYS A 700 52.83 -67.88 75.72
C CYS A 700 53.52 -68.17 77.06
N THR A 701 52.76 -68.64 78.04
CA THR A 701 53.23 -69.21 79.29
C THR A 701 53.33 -70.73 79.18
N ILE A 702 54.54 -71.24 79.51
CA ILE A 702 54.98 -72.60 79.88
C ILE A 702 54.58 -73.75 78.95
#